data_AF-A0A9E4FDN5-F1
#
_entry.id   AF-A0A9E4FDN5-F1
#
_cell.length_a   1.000
_cell.length_b   1.000
_cell.length_c   1.000
_cell.angle_alpha   90.00
_cell.angle_beta   90.00
_cell.angle_gamma   90.00
#
_symmetry.space_group_name_H-M   'P 1'
#
loop_
_entity.id
_entity.type
_entity.pdbx_description
1 polymer ?
#
loop_
_entity_poly.entity_id
_entity_poly.type
_entity_poly.pdbx_seq_one_letter_code
_entity_poly.pdbx_strand_id
1 'polypeptide(L)'
;ATALAILVAGSVVAEEGSGLEELEAQREYERQRAVGHARMPDTMYASTPSPAMPPHAFTVAGTSPRTDRRWPWRLPSGLIQSDEEETATDVFVEHISPIVQGKCVTCHVEGGQSGHTRLVFVKESDEDHLTHNQQQFEDFLADVEDGADVILNKIRGVGHGGGIQVALGSDDYAHMERFLSLLGGETSTVTLSPDSLFDTIRLAGHRETFYRAALIFGGRVPTDDEYASITEVGLRAALRGLMTGPGFHEFLIRSANDRLLTDRSIANVIVANPNGPFVDYNNNWVHRCEIRRASNLFGDTDWNPLVQYGARRAPLELIAHVAENDLPYTEILTADYVMANPWSAVVYGADIEFEDAEDPHEFKPATFASYFLNDSSRTGADTAECGGYITYPGDLLLDYPHAGILNTPVFLQRYPTTATNRNRARARWTYYHFLGSDIEKSASRTTDPDALADTDNPTLKNAACTVCHANLDPMAGAFQNYSDVGHYRESFGGTDSLDGQYKWSVSDGVDFVIEARTWEQRETVSIETSLAAGDRSVGLMAVRTGGRWSEIGLDLLTIRDENGRVVSRQALGDLEGQDCGTTRGDYYHVSPCLLAIPIDIPTDGDYLVEVEAWDVLGNSRPETLRVTAGDLYRAGDTWYRDMRSPGFAAEPAPSADNSVQWLADRIVADDRFAEAAVKFWWPAIMGAEVLPPPEQADDADFDGHLLAANAQANEVTRLAKVFRRGAHGGDPYNLKDLLVEMVVSKWFRTAAVDDDNPVRAVALQDAGGNRLLTPEELASKTLSLTGVQWGRRDTQRSLMSRPHALSMEYAILYGGIDSDGIIERGRELTSVMLGVAQAHAAEIACPVVLREFYLLPDDARRLFAGIDKSVTPGSDNGEVAIRRKLVELHQKLFGERVTSQSEEVSRTYEFLVDVWNRKRESTWSRFFDGSECRWSSDARYFDDIPDNALNALDLSDPDAIARTWTVVLAAMLMDPRYLHL
;
A
#
# COMPACT_ATOMS: atom_id res chain seq x y z
N ALA A 1 -9.22 10.47 38.63
CA ALA A 1 -9.28 11.43 39.78
C ALA A 1 -7.92 11.91 40.27
N THR A 2 -6.82 11.15 40.15
CA THR A 2 -5.48 11.58 40.64
C THR A 2 -4.60 12.28 39.59
N ALA A 3 -4.98 12.25 38.30
CA ALA A 3 -4.27 12.96 37.23
C ALA A 3 -4.68 14.44 37.06
N LEU A 4 -5.74 14.90 37.76
CA LEU A 4 -6.30 16.25 37.60
C LEU A 4 -5.70 17.30 38.55
N ALA A 5 -4.74 16.91 39.41
CA ALA A 5 -4.19 17.79 40.46
C ALA A 5 -2.91 18.56 40.04
N ILE A 6 -2.34 18.30 38.85
CA ILE A 6 -1.08 18.92 38.40
C ILE A 6 -1.32 20.26 37.66
N LEU A 7 -2.57 20.57 37.29
CA LEU A 7 -2.97 21.75 36.51
C LEU A 7 -2.85 23.11 37.22
N VAL A 8 -2.46 23.18 38.50
CA VAL A 8 -2.47 24.46 39.27
C VAL A 8 -1.06 24.99 39.60
N ALA A 9 0.03 24.29 39.25
CA ALA A 9 1.39 24.71 39.67
C ALA A 9 2.42 24.94 38.55
N GLY A 10 2.08 24.75 37.28
CA GLY A 10 3.05 24.71 36.18
C GLY A 10 3.33 26.02 35.43
N SER A 11 2.72 27.15 35.82
CA SER A 11 2.78 28.39 35.05
C SER A 11 3.70 29.44 35.66
N VAL A 12 4.99 29.12 35.85
CA VAL A 12 6.07 30.13 35.96
C VAL A 12 7.39 29.50 35.47
N VAL A 13 8.06 30.19 34.55
CA VAL A 13 9.41 29.95 33.98
C VAL A 13 9.48 29.02 32.75
N ALA A 14 9.36 29.63 31.57
CA ALA A 14 10.04 29.16 30.36
C ALA A 14 10.87 30.35 29.84
N GLU A 15 12.15 30.39 30.18
CA GLU A 15 13.14 31.24 29.53
C GLU A 15 13.85 30.45 28.42
N GLU A 16 14.26 31.19 27.40
CA GLU A 16 14.85 30.79 26.13
C GLU A 16 16.01 29.79 26.26
N GLY A 17 15.98 28.73 25.44
CA GLY A 17 17.08 27.80 25.21
C GLY A 17 17.16 27.42 23.73
N SER A 18 18.29 27.72 23.10
CA SER A 18 18.55 27.76 21.66
C SER A 18 18.55 26.40 20.95
N GLY A 19 17.75 26.26 19.88
CA GLY A 19 17.66 25.11 18.98
C GLY A 19 18.83 24.93 18.00
N LEU A 20 20.05 24.77 18.52
CA LEU A 20 21.25 24.48 17.71
C LEU A 20 21.90 23.12 18.01
N GLU A 21 21.67 22.51 19.17
CA GLU A 21 22.22 21.18 19.51
C GLU A 21 21.35 20.01 19.01
N GLU A 22 20.04 20.22 18.82
CA GLU A 22 19.09 19.20 18.33
C GLU A 22 19.29 18.87 16.84
N LEU A 23 19.81 19.81 16.05
CA LEU A 23 20.10 19.63 14.62
C LEU A 23 21.38 18.82 14.35
N GLU A 24 22.31 18.72 15.32
CA GLU A 24 23.53 17.92 15.17
C GLU A 24 23.29 16.44 15.51
N ALA A 25 22.41 16.13 16.48
CA ALA A 25 22.01 14.76 16.80
C ALA A 25 21.23 14.10 15.64
N GLN A 26 20.38 14.86 14.96
CA GLN A 26 19.58 14.37 13.83
C GLN A 26 20.45 14.08 12.58
N ARG A 27 21.52 14.86 12.36
CA ARG A 27 22.49 14.61 11.26
C ARG A 27 23.44 13.44 11.52
N GLU A 28 23.67 13.08 12.78
CA GLU A 28 24.47 11.90 13.13
C GLU A 28 23.64 10.61 13.03
N TYR A 29 22.36 10.68 13.39
CA TYR A 29 21.39 9.58 13.19
C TYR A 29 21.15 9.27 11.71
N GLU A 30 21.03 10.28 10.85
CA GLU A 30 20.86 10.09 9.40
C GLU A 30 22.13 9.58 8.69
N ARG A 31 23.33 9.92 9.20
CA ARG A 31 24.61 9.40 8.66
C ARG A 31 24.81 7.91 8.90
N GLN A 32 24.28 7.38 10.01
CA GLN A 32 24.40 5.96 10.34
C GLN A 32 23.41 5.06 9.58
N ARG A 33 22.37 5.64 8.95
CA ARG A 33 21.35 4.90 8.19
C ARG A 33 21.65 4.79 6.69
N ALA A 34 22.58 5.60 6.16
CA ALA A 34 22.83 5.73 4.72
C ALA A 34 23.94 4.84 4.12
N VAL A 35 24.53 3.91 4.89
CA VAL A 35 25.54 2.97 4.36
C VAL A 35 25.11 1.54 4.69
N GLY A 36 24.70 0.80 3.67
CA GLY A 36 24.20 -0.56 3.81
C GLY A 36 25.30 -1.63 3.97
N HIS A 37 24.90 -2.68 4.70
CA HIS A 37 25.32 -4.10 4.65
C HIS A 37 26.49 -4.63 5.52
N ALA A 38 26.13 -5.74 6.19
CA ALA A 38 26.90 -6.92 6.58
C ALA A 38 27.61 -6.98 7.96
N ARG A 39 27.30 -8.09 8.66
CA ARG A 39 27.90 -8.71 9.86
C ARG A 39 27.58 -8.08 11.23
N MET A 40 26.62 -8.70 11.93
CA MET A 40 26.68 -8.79 13.39
C MET A 40 27.89 -9.64 13.80
N PRO A 41 28.71 -9.21 14.77
CA PRO A 41 29.54 -10.12 15.54
C PRO A 41 28.74 -10.64 16.74
N ASP A 42 28.73 -11.96 16.89
CA ASP A 42 28.46 -12.65 18.14
C ASP A 42 29.30 -12.07 19.29
N THR A 43 28.71 -11.90 20.47
CA THR A 43 29.29 -12.40 21.74
C THR A 43 28.37 -12.17 22.95
N MET A 44 27.88 -13.29 23.48
CA MET A 44 27.91 -13.70 24.88
C MET A 44 27.58 -12.69 26.00
N TYR A 45 26.49 -12.98 26.72
CA TYR A 45 26.56 -13.03 28.18
C TYR A 45 26.17 -14.42 28.69
N ALA A 46 27.15 -15.05 29.33
CA ALA A 46 27.05 -16.34 29.97
C ALA A 46 26.23 -16.27 31.27
N SER A 47 25.47 -17.33 31.55
CA SER A 47 25.42 -17.87 32.92
C SER A 47 25.34 -19.39 32.88
N THR A 48 26.37 -20.00 33.45
CA THR A 48 26.66 -21.43 33.56
C THR A 48 25.88 -22.12 34.71
N PRO A 49 25.88 -23.47 34.76
CA PRO A 49 24.80 -24.30 35.27
C PRO A 49 25.10 -24.99 36.62
N SER A 50 24.09 -25.65 37.20
CA SER A 50 24.27 -26.76 38.15
C SER A 50 22.97 -27.55 38.41
N PRO A 51 23.03 -28.81 38.88
CA PRO A 51 22.68 -29.95 38.04
C PRO A 51 21.62 -30.90 38.62
N ALA A 52 21.20 -31.81 37.73
CA ALA A 52 20.43 -33.05 37.87
C ALA A 52 20.31 -33.74 39.25
N MET A 53 19.13 -34.33 39.52
CA MET A 53 18.96 -35.75 39.88
C MET A 53 17.47 -36.20 39.83
N PRO A 54 17.17 -37.52 39.75
CA PRO A 54 16.15 -38.05 38.83
C PRO A 54 15.03 -38.87 39.56
N PRO A 55 14.37 -39.90 39.01
CA PRO A 55 12.91 -40.04 39.05
C PRO A 55 12.41 -41.10 40.06
N HIS A 56 11.15 -41.00 40.46
CA HIS A 56 10.44 -42.11 41.12
C HIS A 56 9.14 -42.43 40.39
N ALA A 57 9.13 -43.60 39.75
CA ALA A 57 7.98 -44.30 39.23
C ALA A 57 7.04 -44.76 40.36
N PHE A 58 5.73 -44.85 40.09
CA PHE A 58 4.88 -45.87 40.70
C PHE A 58 3.70 -46.25 39.79
N THR A 59 3.51 -47.55 39.69
CA THR A 59 2.60 -48.32 38.82
C THR A 59 1.26 -48.66 39.51
N VAL A 60 0.19 -48.63 38.70
CA VAL A 60 -0.99 -49.53 38.57
C VAL A 60 -1.64 -50.19 39.80
N ALA A 61 -2.97 -50.01 39.91
CA ALA A 61 -4.06 -51.01 40.17
C ALA A 61 -5.27 -50.29 40.82
N GLY A 62 -6.55 -50.54 40.58
CA GLY A 62 -7.29 -51.53 39.80
C GLY A 62 -8.78 -51.48 40.20
N THR A 63 -9.62 -52.18 39.43
CA THR A 63 -10.95 -52.76 39.77
C THR A 63 -12.23 -51.90 39.78
N SER A 64 -13.15 -52.33 38.91
CA SER A 64 -14.60 -52.06 38.79
C SER A 64 -15.42 -52.72 39.94
N PRO A 65 -16.74 -52.47 40.11
CA PRO A 65 -17.75 -53.22 39.35
C PRO A 65 -19.05 -52.47 38.96
N ARG A 66 -19.46 -52.72 37.71
CA ARG A 66 -20.82 -52.98 37.17
C ARG A 66 -22.04 -52.84 38.11
N THR A 67 -23.12 -52.23 37.58
CA THR A 67 -24.42 -52.92 37.53
C THR A 67 -25.15 -52.68 36.21
N ASP A 68 -25.71 -53.79 35.72
CA ASP A 68 -26.36 -54.06 34.44
C ASP A 68 -27.88 -54.06 34.70
N ARG A 69 -28.69 -53.43 33.84
CA ARG A 69 -30.12 -53.77 33.72
C ARG A 69 -30.59 -53.74 32.27
N ARG A 70 -31.27 -54.83 31.96
CA ARG A 70 -31.58 -55.41 30.67
C ARG A 70 -33.03 -55.12 30.22
N TRP A 71 -33.19 -54.84 28.92
CA TRP A 71 -34.13 -55.46 27.93
C TRP A 71 -35.63 -55.02 27.94
N PRO A 72 -36.47 -55.27 26.88
CA PRO A 72 -36.21 -55.45 25.42
C PRO A 72 -37.37 -55.12 24.39
N TRP A 73 -37.07 -55.24 23.06
CA TRP A 73 -37.93 -55.57 21.86
C TRP A 73 -39.02 -54.56 21.39
N ARG A 74 -39.35 -54.32 20.11
CA ARG A 74 -39.03 -54.85 18.75
C ARG A 74 -39.59 -53.90 17.67
N LEU A 75 -38.88 -53.73 16.57
CA LEU A 75 -39.38 -53.22 15.28
C LEU A 75 -39.95 -54.36 14.42
N PRO A 76 -40.83 -54.08 13.43
CA PRO A 76 -40.96 -54.90 12.23
C PRO A 76 -40.09 -54.33 11.09
N SER A 77 -39.24 -55.23 10.63
CA SER A 77 -38.34 -55.27 9.48
C SER A 77 -38.80 -54.59 8.18
N GLY A 78 -37.83 -53.93 7.53
CA GLY A 78 -37.84 -53.66 6.10
C GLY A 78 -36.51 -53.01 5.66
N LEU A 79 -35.69 -53.79 4.94
CA LEU A 79 -34.44 -53.43 4.24
C LEU A 79 -33.15 -53.44 5.08
N ILE A 80 -32.43 -54.56 4.94
CA ILE A 80 -30.98 -54.63 5.08
C ILE A 80 -30.42 -54.01 3.79
N GLN A 81 -29.86 -52.81 3.88
CA GLN A 81 -28.65 -52.46 3.13
C GLN A 81 -27.52 -52.56 4.14
N SER A 82 -26.45 -53.25 3.76
CA SER A 82 -25.21 -53.29 4.50
C SER A 82 -24.65 -51.88 4.60
N ASP A 83 -24.38 -51.42 5.82
CA ASP A 83 -23.39 -50.37 6.05
C ASP A 83 -22.04 -50.98 5.61
N GLU A 84 -21.62 -50.72 4.37
CA GLU A 84 -20.20 -50.87 4.02
C GLU A 84 -19.45 -49.82 4.83
N GLU A 85 -18.49 -50.25 5.66
CA GLU A 85 -17.59 -49.33 6.36
C GLU A 85 -16.84 -48.53 5.28
N GLU A 86 -17.15 -47.24 5.18
CA GLU A 86 -16.48 -46.32 4.27
C GLU A 86 -14.98 -46.30 4.56
N THR A 87 -14.17 -46.62 3.55
CA THR A 87 -12.72 -46.75 3.70
C THR A 87 -12.01 -45.41 3.46
N ALA A 88 -10.76 -45.27 3.92
CA ALA A 88 -9.95 -44.09 3.61
C ALA A 88 -9.83 -43.84 2.10
N THR A 89 -9.77 -44.91 1.29
CA THR A 89 -9.74 -44.83 -0.17
C THR A 89 -11.04 -44.28 -0.74
N ASP A 90 -12.21 -44.63 -0.20
CA ASP A 90 -13.49 -44.11 -0.67
C ASP A 90 -13.57 -42.58 -0.43
N VAL A 91 -13.22 -42.13 0.78
CA VAL A 91 -13.14 -40.70 1.12
C VAL A 91 -12.10 -39.98 0.25
N PHE A 92 -10.96 -40.63 0.01
CA PHE A 92 -9.91 -40.05 -0.82
C PHE A 92 -10.39 -39.79 -2.24
N VAL A 93 -10.98 -40.80 -2.89
CA VAL A 93 -11.43 -40.70 -4.28
C VAL A 93 -12.56 -39.68 -4.42
N GLU A 94 -13.53 -39.69 -3.52
CA GLU A 94 -14.72 -38.84 -3.62
C GLU A 94 -14.48 -37.39 -3.22
N HIS A 95 -13.69 -37.15 -2.17
CA HIS A 95 -13.60 -35.84 -1.54
C HIS A 95 -12.20 -35.24 -1.50
N ILE A 96 -11.13 -36.04 -1.35
CA ILE A 96 -9.76 -35.51 -1.21
C ILE A 96 -9.07 -35.31 -2.55
N SER A 97 -9.24 -36.24 -3.49
CA SER A 97 -8.62 -36.14 -4.82
C SER A 97 -9.03 -34.85 -5.55
N PRO A 98 -10.29 -34.39 -5.52
CA PRO A 98 -10.65 -33.07 -6.06
C PRO A 98 -9.91 -31.90 -5.41
N ILE A 99 -9.66 -31.94 -4.09
CA ILE A 99 -8.88 -30.92 -3.37
C ILE A 99 -7.42 -30.97 -3.84
N VAL A 100 -6.84 -32.18 -3.91
CA VAL A 100 -5.46 -32.38 -4.35
C VAL A 100 -5.26 -31.89 -5.77
N GLN A 101 -6.16 -32.26 -6.70
CA GLN A 101 -6.08 -31.87 -8.11
C GLN A 101 -6.39 -30.39 -8.34
N GLY A 102 -7.33 -29.82 -7.59
CA GLY A 102 -7.73 -28.42 -7.75
C GLY A 102 -6.82 -27.42 -7.06
N LYS A 103 -6.14 -27.82 -5.97
CA LYS A 103 -5.40 -26.90 -5.09
C LYS A 103 -3.95 -27.32 -4.88
N CYS A 104 -3.73 -28.54 -4.38
CA CYS A 104 -2.41 -28.95 -3.88
C CYS A 104 -1.41 -29.19 -5.02
N VAL A 105 -1.80 -29.92 -6.06
CA VAL A 105 -0.93 -30.32 -7.19
C VAL A 105 -0.42 -29.11 -8.00
N THR A 106 -1.07 -27.95 -7.87
CA THR A 106 -0.61 -26.69 -8.45
C THR A 106 0.82 -26.34 -7.99
N CYS A 107 1.14 -26.66 -6.73
CA CYS A 107 2.46 -26.42 -6.15
C CYS A 107 3.20 -27.73 -5.84
N HIS A 108 2.51 -28.72 -5.29
CA HIS A 108 3.03 -30.02 -4.88
C HIS A 108 3.03 -31.04 -6.03
N VAL A 109 3.84 -30.77 -7.06
CA VAL A 109 4.08 -31.67 -8.20
C VAL A 109 5.58 -31.67 -8.51
N GLU A 110 6.10 -32.71 -9.15
CA GLU A 110 7.51 -32.74 -9.56
C GLU A 110 7.84 -31.51 -10.43
N GLY A 111 8.88 -30.77 -10.04
CA GLY A 111 9.25 -29.49 -10.66
C GLY A 111 8.35 -28.30 -10.31
N GLY A 112 7.29 -28.49 -9.52
CA GLY A 112 6.43 -27.45 -8.97
C GLY A 112 7.03 -26.71 -7.77
N GLN A 113 6.38 -25.63 -7.32
CA GLN A 113 6.87 -24.77 -6.22
C GLN A 113 7.17 -25.52 -4.92
N SER A 114 6.42 -26.58 -4.64
CA SER A 114 6.54 -27.44 -3.47
C SER A 114 6.95 -28.87 -3.86
N GLY A 115 7.47 -29.07 -5.07
CA GLY A 115 7.94 -30.36 -5.59
C GLY A 115 9.18 -30.92 -4.89
N HIS A 116 9.81 -30.13 -4.02
CA HIS A 116 10.92 -30.55 -3.15
C HIS A 116 10.45 -30.98 -1.75
N THR A 117 9.16 -30.88 -1.46
CA THR A 117 8.60 -31.28 -0.17
C THR A 117 8.37 -32.79 -0.12
N ARG A 118 7.99 -33.31 1.05
CA ARG A 118 7.66 -34.74 1.25
C ARG A 118 6.27 -35.13 0.74
N LEU A 119 5.50 -34.18 0.22
CA LEU A 119 4.20 -34.41 -0.41
C LEU A 119 4.31 -33.95 -1.87
N VAL A 120 4.50 -34.88 -2.80
CA VAL A 120 4.58 -34.58 -4.23
C VAL A 120 3.54 -35.41 -4.97
N PHE A 121 2.53 -34.75 -5.49
CA PHE A 121 1.38 -35.36 -6.16
C PHE A 121 1.56 -35.39 -7.68
N VAL A 122 0.85 -36.32 -8.33
CA VAL A 122 0.73 -36.41 -9.79
C VAL A 122 -0.66 -35.93 -10.23
N LYS A 123 -0.73 -35.37 -11.45
CA LYS A 123 -1.98 -34.84 -12.04
C LYS A 123 -2.88 -35.97 -12.54
N GLU A 124 -4.16 -35.68 -12.74
CA GLU A 124 -5.18 -36.61 -13.30
C GLU A 124 -4.81 -37.21 -14.67
N SER A 125 -3.83 -36.62 -15.38
CA SER A 125 -3.26 -37.16 -16.61
C SER A 125 -2.46 -38.44 -16.41
N ASP A 126 -2.05 -38.75 -15.17
CA ASP A 126 -1.45 -40.03 -14.79
C ASP A 126 -2.57 -41.05 -14.47
N GLU A 127 -2.52 -42.22 -15.12
CA GLU A 127 -3.54 -43.25 -14.98
C GLU A 127 -3.65 -43.79 -13.53
N ASP A 128 -2.56 -43.71 -12.76
CA ASP A 128 -2.46 -44.20 -11.38
C ASP A 128 -2.51 -43.07 -10.34
N HIS A 129 -2.94 -41.85 -10.72
CA HIS A 129 -2.88 -40.67 -9.84
C HIS A 129 -3.60 -40.85 -8.50
N LEU A 130 -4.71 -41.58 -8.46
CA LEU A 130 -5.45 -41.82 -7.22
C LEU A 130 -4.60 -42.62 -6.23
N THR A 131 -3.99 -43.71 -6.69
CA THR A 131 -3.14 -44.56 -5.86
C THR A 131 -1.85 -43.86 -5.46
N HIS A 132 -1.17 -43.19 -6.39
CA HIS A 132 0.05 -42.44 -6.08
C HIS A 132 -0.21 -41.34 -5.05
N ASN A 133 -1.26 -40.54 -5.23
CA ASN A 133 -1.51 -39.40 -4.35
C ASN A 133 -1.99 -39.83 -2.96
N GLN A 134 -2.78 -40.91 -2.85
CA GLN A 134 -3.14 -41.46 -1.54
C GLN A 134 -1.89 -41.99 -0.81
N GLN A 135 -1.01 -42.73 -1.52
CA GLN A 135 0.21 -43.27 -0.94
C GLN A 135 1.12 -42.17 -0.38
N GLN A 136 1.19 -41.00 -1.02
CA GLN A 136 1.97 -39.87 -0.49
C GLN A 136 1.48 -39.39 0.89
N PHE A 137 0.17 -39.42 1.15
CA PHE A 137 -0.34 -39.11 2.49
C PHE A 137 0.01 -40.19 3.50
N GLU A 138 -0.10 -41.47 3.13
CA GLU A 138 0.27 -42.60 3.99
C GLU A 138 1.76 -42.57 4.36
N ASP A 139 2.64 -42.36 3.37
CA ASP A 139 4.09 -42.25 3.57
C ASP A 139 4.44 -41.06 4.48
N PHE A 140 3.77 -39.93 4.28
CA PHE A 140 3.98 -38.75 5.13
C PHE A 140 3.57 -39.00 6.58
N LEU A 141 2.43 -39.64 6.83
CA LEU A 141 1.98 -39.97 8.18
C LEU A 141 2.90 -41.00 8.87
N ALA A 142 3.54 -41.88 8.11
CA ALA A 142 4.50 -42.84 8.65
C ALA A 142 5.83 -42.20 9.05
N ASP A 143 6.28 -41.17 8.31
CA ASP A 143 7.61 -40.57 8.46
C ASP A 143 7.63 -39.29 9.32
N VAL A 144 6.47 -38.71 9.62
CA VAL A 144 6.36 -37.41 10.31
C VAL A 144 5.60 -37.55 11.63
N GLU A 145 6.28 -37.22 12.73
CA GLU A 145 5.64 -37.09 14.04
C GLU A 145 4.53 -36.03 13.98
N ASP A 146 3.35 -36.36 14.51
CA ASP A 146 2.12 -35.57 14.41
C ASP A 146 1.76 -35.17 12.96
N GLY A 147 2.07 -36.03 11.98
CA GLY A 147 1.92 -35.74 10.56
C GLY A 147 0.52 -35.28 10.14
N ALA A 148 -0.54 -35.81 10.77
CA ALA A 148 -1.91 -35.39 10.51
C ALA A 148 -2.16 -33.94 10.93
N ASP A 149 -1.72 -33.57 12.13
CA ASP A 149 -1.79 -32.20 12.62
C ASP A 149 -0.89 -31.27 11.79
N VAL A 150 0.28 -31.73 11.32
CA VAL A 150 1.12 -30.96 10.39
C VAL A 150 0.37 -30.68 9.09
N ILE A 151 -0.28 -31.67 8.48
CA ILE A 151 -1.07 -31.47 7.25
C ILE A 151 -2.22 -30.50 7.51
N LEU A 152 -3.02 -30.74 8.55
CA LEU A 152 -4.16 -29.89 8.91
C LEU A 152 -3.74 -28.46 9.22
N ASN A 153 -2.58 -28.24 9.85
CA ASN A 153 -1.97 -26.93 10.07
C ASN A 153 -1.52 -26.27 8.77
N LYS A 154 -0.82 -27.02 7.90
CA LYS A 154 -0.31 -26.50 6.63
C LYS A 154 -1.42 -26.09 5.69
N ILE A 155 -2.46 -26.91 5.52
CA ILE A 155 -3.58 -26.59 4.62
C ILE A 155 -4.39 -25.37 5.09
N ARG A 156 -4.42 -25.09 6.41
CA ARG A 156 -5.02 -23.87 6.99
C ARG A 156 -4.02 -22.70 7.10
N GLY A 157 -2.89 -22.78 6.39
CA GLY A 157 -1.95 -21.68 6.21
C GLY A 157 -0.85 -21.54 7.26
N VAL A 158 -0.84 -22.36 8.34
CA VAL A 158 0.18 -22.27 9.41
C VAL A 158 1.55 -22.65 8.85
N GLY A 159 2.42 -21.65 8.70
CA GLY A 159 3.75 -21.80 8.10
C GLY A 159 3.72 -22.39 6.69
N HIS A 160 2.63 -22.20 5.93
CA HIS A 160 2.49 -22.70 4.57
C HIS A 160 2.59 -21.56 3.55
N GLY A 161 3.58 -21.62 2.67
CA GLY A 161 3.93 -20.55 1.74
C GLY A 161 2.83 -20.19 0.72
N GLY A 162 1.93 -21.13 0.41
CA GLY A 162 0.75 -20.86 -0.42
C GLY A 162 -0.39 -20.13 0.30
N GLY A 163 -0.26 -19.85 1.59
CA GLY A 163 -1.35 -19.39 2.44
C GLY A 163 -2.38 -20.50 2.68
N ILE A 164 -3.61 -20.11 3.06
CA ILE A 164 -4.73 -21.02 3.33
C ILE A 164 -5.18 -21.71 2.03
N GLN A 165 -5.09 -23.05 1.98
CA GLN A 165 -5.57 -23.88 0.87
C GLN A 165 -6.97 -24.44 1.15
N VAL A 166 -7.18 -24.88 2.40
CA VAL A 166 -8.42 -25.47 2.87
C VAL A 166 -8.80 -24.75 4.16
N ALA A 167 -9.89 -24.01 4.12
CA ALA A 167 -10.31 -23.19 5.25
C ALA A 167 -10.90 -24.04 6.39
N LEU A 168 -10.55 -23.70 7.63
CA LEU A 168 -11.12 -24.33 8.82
C LEU A 168 -12.66 -24.16 8.83
N GLY A 169 -13.38 -25.26 9.07
CA GLY A 169 -14.85 -25.30 9.04
C GLY A 169 -15.49 -25.52 7.66
N SER A 170 -14.71 -25.58 6.58
CA SER A 170 -15.22 -25.99 5.27
C SER A 170 -15.48 -27.50 5.20
N ASP A 171 -16.39 -27.93 4.31
CA ASP A 171 -16.61 -29.34 4.00
C ASP A 171 -15.29 -30.03 3.59
N ASP A 172 -14.46 -29.36 2.78
CA ASP A 172 -13.12 -29.82 2.40
C ASP A 172 -12.23 -30.13 3.61
N TYR A 173 -12.25 -29.28 4.65
CA TYR A 173 -11.46 -29.48 5.87
C TYR A 173 -11.98 -30.66 6.68
N ALA A 174 -13.31 -30.76 6.84
CA ALA A 174 -13.94 -31.88 7.52
C ALA A 174 -13.66 -33.22 6.81
N HIS A 175 -13.68 -33.23 5.48
CA HIS A 175 -13.29 -34.40 4.70
C HIS A 175 -11.81 -34.75 4.88
N MET A 176 -10.90 -33.75 4.90
CA MET A 176 -9.48 -33.98 5.13
C MET A 176 -9.20 -34.53 6.53
N GLU A 177 -9.81 -33.96 7.57
CA GLU A 177 -9.70 -34.46 8.95
C GLU A 177 -10.20 -35.91 9.04
N ARG A 178 -11.37 -36.20 8.46
CA ARG A 178 -11.95 -37.55 8.39
C ARG A 178 -11.01 -38.53 7.68
N PHE A 179 -10.46 -38.15 6.53
CA PHE A 179 -9.53 -38.96 5.75
C PHE A 179 -8.25 -39.29 6.53
N LEU A 180 -7.61 -38.28 7.16
CA LEU A 180 -6.39 -38.48 7.94
C LEU A 180 -6.63 -39.33 9.20
N SER A 181 -7.78 -39.15 9.85
CA SER A 181 -8.21 -40.03 10.95
C SER A 181 -8.39 -41.49 10.50
N LEU A 182 -8.97 -41.73 9.32
CA LEU A 182 -9.12 -43.09 8.77
C LEU A 182 -7.77 -43.73 8.40
N LEU A 183 -6.74 -42.93 8.09
CA LEU A 183 -5.36 -43.39 7.92
C LEU A 183 -4.61 -43.64 9.24
N GLY A 184 -5.25 -43.41 10.40
CA GLY A 184 -4.65 -43.63 11.72
C GLY A 184 -3.91 -42.43 12.30
N GLY A 185 -4.09 -41.23 11.73
CA GLY A 185 -3.57 -39.99 12.32
C GLY A 185 -4.35 -39.58 13.58
N GLU A 186 -3.65 -39.25 14.66
CA GLU A 186 -4.28 -38.63 15.84
C GLU A 186 -4.58 -37.15 15.53
N THR A 187 -5.86 -36.75 15.62
CA THR A 187 -6.30 -35.37 15.37
C THR A 187 -6.90 -34.75 16.63
N SER A 188 -6.48 -33.54 16.98
CA SER A 188 -7.07 -32.79 18.09
C SER A 188 -8.43 -32.19 17.72
N THR A 189 -9.50 -32.54 18.44
CA THR A 189 -10.85 -31.97 18.21
C THR A 189 -10.88 -30.47 18.52
N VAL A 190 -11.16 -29.64 17.51
CA VAL A 190 -11.31 -28.18 17.67
C VAL A 190 -12.69 -27.86 18.30
N THR A 191 -12.70 -27.22 19.47
CA THR A 191 -13.93 -26.85 20.21
C THR A 191 -14.59 -25.55 19.73
N LEU A 192 -13.86 -24.67 19.03
CA LEU A 192 -14.37 -23.45 18.42
C LEU A 192 -13.97 -23.37 16.94
N SER A 193 -14.96 -23.31 16.06
CA SER A 193 -14.76 -23.09 14.61
C SER A 193 -15.14 -21.66 14.19
N PRO A 194 -14.73 -21.22 12.99
CA PRO A 194 -15.20 -19.96 12.40
C PRO A 194 -16.72 -19.77 12.41
N ASP A 195 -17.50 -20.84 12.26
CA ASP A 195 -18.97 -20.78 12.27
C ASP A 195 -19.54 -20.46 13.66
N SER A 196 -18.94 -21.04 14.70
CA SER A 196 -19.37 -20.88 16.10
C SER A 196 -18.78 -19.65 16.81
N LEU A 197 -17.82 -18.97 16.16
CA LEU A 197 -17.07 -17.83 16.72
C LEU A 197 -17.98 -16.71 17.23
N PHE A 198 -19.12 -16.52 16.57
CA PHE A 198 -20.04 -15.41 16.81
C PHE A 198 -21.33 -15.81 17.56
N ASP A 199 -21.43 -17.00 18.14
CA ASP A 199 -22.67 -17.50 18.76
C ASP A 199 -23.07 -16.78 20.06
N THR A 200 -22.11 -16.14 20.74
CA THR A 200 -22.29 -15.49 22.06
C THR A 200 -21.93 -14.01 22.01
N ILE A 201 -21.95 -13.40 20.83
CA ILE A 201 -21.65 -11.97 20.67
C ILE A 201 -22.91 -11.12 20.63
N ARG A 202 -22.81 -9.91 21.18
CA ARG A 202 -23.81 -8.87 21.01
C ARG A 202 -23.41 -7.97 19.85
N LEU A 203 -24.30 -7.87 18.86
CA LEU A 203 -24.12 -6.96 17.73
C LEU A 203 -24.58 -5.54 18.06
N ALA A 204 -23.88 -4.56 17.49
CA ALA A 204 -24.27 -3.16 17.45
C ALA A 204 -25.64 -3.00 16.77
N GLY A 205 -26.47 -2.13 17.33
CA GLY A 205 -27.78 -1.80 16.78
C GLY A 205 -27.66 -1.00 15.48
N HIS A 206 -28.70 -0.98 14.66
CA HIS A 206 -28.68 -0.30 13.35
C HIS A 206 -28.30 1.19 13.43
N ARG A 207 -28.74 1.89 14.50
CA ARG A 207 -28.41 3.30 14.72
C ARG A 207 -26.92 3.52 14.96
N GLU A 208 -26.31 2.65 15.77
CA GLU A 208 -24.90 2.72 16.14
C GLU A 208 -24.01 2.36 14.95
N THR A 209 -24.37 1.31 14.20
CA THR A 209 -23.71 0.96 12.94
C THR A 209 -23.78 2.12 11.93
N PHE A 210 -24.94 2.77 11.80
CA PHE A 210 -25.10 3.90 10.88
C PHE A 210 -24.31 5.14 11.30
N TYR A 211 -24.22 5.42 12.60
CA TYR A 211 -23.38 6.51 13.12
C TYR A 211 -21.91 6.33 12.71
N ARG A 212 -21.36 5.13 12.93
CA ARG A 212 -19.99 4.79 12.55
C ARG A 212 -19.79 4.88 11.04
N ALA A 213 -20.72 4.34 10.26
CA ALA A 213 -20.65 4.41 8.80
C ALA A 213 -20.74 5.85 8.27
N ALA A 214 -21.54 6.73 8.88
CA ALA A 214 -21.64 8.13 8.49
C ALA A 214 -20.32 8.88 8.73
N LEU A 215 -19.60 8.55 9.80
CA LEU A 215 -18.26 9.09 10.04
C LEU A 215 -17.25 8.59 9.00
N ILE A 216 -17.28 7.29 8.68
CA ILE A 216 -16.36 6.69 7.69
C ILE A 216 -16.63 7.22 6.28
N PHE A 217 -17.86 7.08 5.79
CA PHE A 217 -18.22 7.37 4.40
C PHE A 217 -18.64 8.81 4.16
N GLY A 218 -19.24 9.47 5.15
CA GLY A 218 -19.73 10.84 5.00
C GLY A 218 -18.82 11.89 5.62
N GLY A 219 -17.84 11.49 6.44
CA GLY A 219 -17.03 12.41 7.24
C GLY A 219 -17.85 13.23 8.24
N ARG A 220 -19.08 12.81 8.56
CA ARG A 220 -20.02 13.61 9.34
C ARG A 220 -20.87 12.73 10.25
N VAL A 221 -21.49 13.34 11.24
CA VAL A 221 -22.52 12.63 12.02
C VAL A 221 -23.84 12.55 11.22
N PRO A 222 -24.67 11.52 11.47
CA PRO A 222 -26.03 11.46 10.94
C PRO A 222 -26.88 12.66 11.33
N THR A 223 -27.76 13.06 10.43
CA THR A 223 -28.85 14.01 10.70
C THR A 223 -30.01 13.33 11.43
N ASP A 224 -30.88 14.12 12.06
CA ASP A 224 -32.06 13.60 12.75
C ASP A 224 -33.04 12.90 11.78
N ASP A 225 -33.16 13.42 10.54
CA ASP A 225 -33.99 12.83 9.49
C ASP A 225 -33.43 11.48 9.01
N GLU A 226 -32.11 11.38 8.81
CA GLU A 226 -31.46 10.11 8.48
C GLU A 226 -31.71 9.09 9.59
N TYR A 227 -31.54 9.49 10.85
CA TYR A 227 -31.83 8.63 11.99
C TYR A 227 -33.30 8.17 12.06
N ALA A 228 -34.25 9.04 11.72
CA ALA A 228 -35.66 8.69 11.67
C ALA A 228 -35.97 7.69 10.54
N SER A 229 -35.17 7.67 9.48
CA SER A 229 -35.33 6.77 8.33
C SER A 229 -34.80 5.34 8.55
N ILE A 230 -33.95 5.11 9.57
CA ILE A 230 -33.35 3.79 9.83
C ILE A 230 -34.40 2.84 10.39
N THR A 231 -34.78 1.85 9.59
CA THR A 231 -35.65 0.72 9.98
C THR A 231 -34.84 -0.58 10.08
N GLU A 232 -35.44 -1.66 10.61
CA GLU A 232 -34.79 -2.99 10.64
C GLU A 232 -34.42 -3.54 9.26
N VAL A 233 -35.15 -3.14 8.20
CA VAL A 233 -34.95 -3.64 6.83
C VAL A 233 -34.18 -2.63 5.97
N GLY A 234 -34.13 -1.36 6.36
CA GLY A 234 -33.58 -0.25 5.56
C GLY A 234 -32.09 0.06 5.74
N LEU A 235 -31.36 -0.64 6.61
CA LEU A 235 -29.97 -0.27 6.95
C LEU A 235 -29.05 -0.24 5.72
N ARG A 236 -29.10 -1.25 4.84
CA ARG A 236 -28.23 -1.30 3.63
C ARG A 236 -28.45 -0.12 2.70
N ALA A 237 -29.72 0.22 2.44
CA ALA A 237 -30.06 1.36 1.60
C ALA A 237 -29.62 2.69 2.22
N ALA A 238 -29.79 2.84 3.55
CA ALA A 238 -29.31 4.00 4.27
C ALA A 238 -27.78 4.12 4.18
N LEU A 239 -27.05 3.02 4.40
CA LEU A 239 -25.58 2.98 4.30
C LEU A 239 -25.10 3.38 2.91
N ARG A 240 -25.73 2.85 1.86
CA ARG A 240 -25.42 3.22 0.47
C ARG A 240 -25.68 4.72 0.21
N GLY A 241 -26.72 5.29 0.83
CA GLY A 241 -27.04 6.72 0.74
C GLY A 241 -25.95 7.65 1.30
N LEU A 242 -25.08 7.16 2.20
CA LEU A 242 -23.93 7.93 2.71
C LEU A 242 -22.79 8.07 1.68
N MET A 243 -22.77 7.21 0.66
CA MET A 243 -21.67 7.11 -0.31
C MET A 243 -21.85 8.10 -1.47
N THR A 244 -22.05 9.37 -1.12
CA THR A 244 -22.25 10.47 -2.08
C THR A 244 -21.57 11.75 -1.59
N GLY A 245 -21.17 12.60 -2.54
CA GLY A 245 -20.60 13.92 -2.26
C GLY A 245 -19.18 13.89 -1.67
N PRO A 246 -18.68 15.06 -1.20
CA PRO A 246 -17.26 15.24 -0.87
C PRO A 246 -16.74 14.34 0.25
N GLY A 247 -17.58 14.01 1.24
CA GLY A 247 -17.16 13.14 2.34
C GLY A 247 -16.81 11.72 1.87
N PHE A 248 -17.57 11.19 0.91
CA PHE A 248 -17.32 9.87 0.34
C PHE A 248 -16.13 9.88 -0.59
N HIS A 249 -15.99 10.93 -1.40
CA HIS A 249 -14.81 11.16 -2.22
C HIS A 249 -13.53 11.12 -1.37
N GLU A 250 -13.46 11.91 -0.29
CA GLU A 250 -12.31 11.94 0.62
C GLU A 250 -12.04 10.59 1.30
N PHE A 251 -13.10 9.82 1.62
CA PHE A 251 -12.94 8.45 2.09
C PHE A 251 -12.22 7.57 1.06
N LEU A 252 -12.63 7.64 -0.21
CA LEU A 252 -12.05 6.83 -1.29
C LEU A 252 -10.59 7.21 -1.53
N ILE A 253 -10.31 8.50 -1.69
CA ILE A 253 -8.96 9.03 -1.92
C ILE A 253 -8.02 8.63 -0.79
N ARG A 254 -8.42 8.88 0.47
CA ARG A 254 -7.61 8.60 1.64
C ARG A 254 -7.33 7.11 1.79
N SER A 255 -8.39 6.29 1.68
CA SER A 255 -8.27 4.84 1.86
C SER A 255 -7.46 4.19 0.74
N ALA A 256 -7.59 4.67 -0.50
CA ALA A 256 -6.76 4.22 -1.60
C ALA A 256 -5.30 4.66 -1.44
N ASN A 257 -5.04 5.88 -0.97
CA ASN A 257 -3.68 6.35 -0.72
C ASN A 257 -2.99 5.59 0.41
N ASP A 258 -3.72 5.19 1.46
CA ASP A 258 -3.20 4.34 2.53
C ASP A 258 -2.64 3.00 2.01
N ARG A 259 -3.03 2.59 0.80
CA ARG A 259 -2.54 1.37 0.13
C ARG A 259 -1.50 1.69 -0.95
N LEU A 260 -1.83 2.58 -1.89
CA LEU A 260 -1.00 2.86 -3.06
C LEU A 260 0.14 3.84 -2.76
N LEU A 261 0.00 4.67 -1.73
CA LEU A 261 1.00 5.63 -1.25
C LEU A 261 1.50 6.58 -2.36
N THR A 262 0.58 7.01 -3.23
CA THR A 262 0.90 7.86 -4.40
C THR A 262 0.96 9.35 -4.06
N ASP A 263 0.46 9.76 -2.88
CA ASP A 263 0.61 11.13 -2.36
C ASP A 263 2.04 11.46 -1.91
N ARG A 264 2.94 10.47 -1.90
CA ARG A 264 4.37 10.61 -1.60
C ARG A 264 4.94 11.87 -2.27
N SER A 265 5.82 12.57 -1.56
CA SER A 265 6.62 13.65 -2.14
C SER A 265 7.67 13.07 -3.10
N ILE A 266 7.24 12.76 -4.32
CA ILE A 266 8.13 12.47 -5.46
C ILE A 266 8.43 13.83 -6.08
N ALA A 267 9.70 14.26 -6.02
CA ALA A 267 10.12 15.62 -6.36
C ALA A 267 9.51 16.12 -7.68
N ASN A 268 9.44 15.26 -8.70
CA ASN A 268 8.65 15.46 -9.91
C ASN A 268 8.26 14.09 -10.50
N VAL A 269 6.96 13.79 -10.61
CA VAL A 269 6.44 12.63 -11.36
C VAL A 269 6.62 12.84 -12.86
N ILE A 270 6.35 14.05 -13.35
CA ILE A 270 6.63 14.43 -14.74
C ILE A 270 7.84 15.35 -14.74
N VAL A 271 8.90 14.98 -15.46
CA VAL A 271 10.19 15.71 -15.45
C VAL A 271 10.41 16.43 -16.78
N ALA A 272 10.98 17.64 -16.72
CA ALA A 272 11.32 18.40 -17.90
C ALA A 272 12.54 17.76 -18.55
N ASN A 273 12.35 17.23 -19.76
CA ASN A 273 13.40 16.57 -20.52
C ASN A 273 13.15 16.85 -22.02
N PRO A 274 14.08 17.52 -22.73
CA PRO A 274 13.92 17.77 -24.17
C PRO A 274 13.89 16.47 -25.00
N ASN A 275 14.41 15.37 -24.45
CA ASN A 275 14.36 14.03 -25.04
C ASN A 275 13.19 13.18 -24.50
N GLY A 276 12.40 13.72 -23.56
CA GLY A 276 11.28 13.03 -22.94
C GLY A 276 10.00 13.07 -23.78
N PRO A 277 8.96 12.33 -23.37
CA PRO A 277 7.73 12.19 -24.15
C PRO A 277 6.73 13.33 -23.95
N PHE A 278 6.76 14.01 -22.80
CA PHE A 278 5.85 15.10 -22.44
C PHE A 278 6.35 16.45 -22.98
N VAL A 279 6.21 16.65 -24.30
CA VAL A 279 6.70 17.84 -25.01
C VAL A 279 6.09 19.13 -24.47
N ASP A 280 4.77 19.13 -24.23
CA ASP A 280 4.05 20.30 -23.73
C ASP A 280 4.51 20.69 -22.32
N TYR A 281 4.81 19.71 -21.46
CA TYR A 281 5.40 19.95 -20.16
C TYR A 281 6.79 20.58 -20.28
N ASN A 282 7.68 20.02 -21.11
CA ASN A 282 9.03 20.53 -21.29
C ASN A 282 9.03 21.98 -21.84
N ASN A 283 8.24 22.24 -22.88
CA ASN A 283 8.17 23.56 -23.48
C ASN A 283 7.58 24.60 -22.53
N ASN A 284 6.53 24.25 -21.77
CA ASN A 284 5.94 25.16 -20.79
C ASN A 284 6.91 25.42 -19.62
N TRP A 285 7.64 24.40 -19.17
CA TRP A 285 8.70 24.55 -18.18
C TRP A 285 9.77 25.56 -18.61
N VAL A 286 10.32 25.42 -19.82
CA VAL A 286 11.33 26.34 -20.35
C VAL A 286 10.76 27.74 -20.51
N HIS A 287 9.54 27.87 -21.05
CA HIS A 287 8.88 29.15 -21.24
C HIS A 287 8.68 29.92 -19.92
N ARG A 288 8.20 29.23 -18.88
CA ARG A 288 8.00 29.84 -17.55
C ARG A 288 9.31 30.20 -16.87
N CYS A 289 10.38 29.42 -17.09
CA CYS A 289 11.71 29.78 -16.65
C CYS A 289 12.18 31.10 -17.28
N GLU A 290 12.03 31.25 -18.61
CA GLU A 290 12.37 32.48 -19.33
C GLU A 290 11.56 33.70 -18.83
N ILE A 291 10.24 33.53 -18.60
CA ILE A 291 9.40 34.59 -18.03
C ILE A 291 9.91 35.02 -16.66
N ARG A 292 10.19 34.06 -15.76
CA ARG A 292 10.68 34.33 -14.39
C ARG A 292 11.97 35.14 -14.41
N ARG A 293 12.88 34.82 -15.34
CA ARG A 293 14.12 35.57 -15.55
C ARG A 293 13.87 36.97 -16.12
N ALA A 294 12.98 37.09 -17.09
CA ALA A 294 12.70 38.37 -17.76
C ALA A 294 11.97 39.39 -16.86
N SER A 295 11.16 38.93 -15.91
CA SER A 295 10.20 39.79 -15.21
C SER A 295 10.43 39.94 -13.70
N ASN A 296 11.42 39.26 -13.10
CA ASN A 296 11.60 39.17 -11.63
C ASN A 296 10.30 38.76 -10.88
N LEU A 297 9.33 38.17 -11.59
CA LEU A 297 8.07 37.72 -11.03
C LEU A 297 8.29 36.38 -10.34
N PHE A 298 8.22 36.38 -9.02
CA PHE A 298 8.18 35.17 -8.19
C PHE A 298 6.78 34.52 -8.15
N GLY A 299 5.81 34.99 -8.96
CA GLY A 299 4.38 34.64 -8.84
C GLY A 299 3.89 33.48 -9.72
N ASP A 300 4.72 32.92 -10.59
CA ASP A 300 4.36 31.78 -11.44
C ASP A 300 4.86 30.44 -10.84
N THR A 301 4.64 30.26 -9.54
CA THR A 301 5.18 29.13 -8.76
C THR A 301 4.27 27.92 -8.71
N ASP A 302 3.01 28.05 -9.14
CA ASP A 302 1.98 27.08 -8.79
C ASP A 302 1.71 26.07 -9.92
N TRP A 303 2.05 26.38 -11.18
CA TRP A 303 1.78 25.48 -12.31
C TRP A 303 2.39 24.07 -12.14
N ASN A 304 3.69 23.98 -11.82
CA ASN A 304 4.33 22.66 -11.66
C ASN A 304 3.72 21.88 -10.49
N PRO A 305 3.62 22.42 -9.26
CA PRO A 305 2.92 21.74 -8.16
C PRO A 305 1.52 21.22 -8.54
N LEU A 306 0.75 21.97 -9.34
CA LEU A 306 -0.60 21.58 -9.78
C LEU A 306 -0.61 20.45 -10.81
N VAL A 307 0.35 20.43 -11.75
CA VAL A 307 0.60 19.29 -12.65
C VAL A 307 0.98 18.04 -11.86
N GLN A 308 1.95 18.18 -10.93
CA GLN A 308 2.42 17.05 -10.13
C GLN A 308 1.32 16.55 -9.17
N TYR A 309 0.45 17.42 -8.68
CA TYR A 309 -0.73 17.02 -7.92
C TYR A 309 -1.68 16.17 -8.79
N GLY A 310 -2.01 16.65 -9.99
CA GLY A 310 -2.84 15.90 -10.95
C GLY A 310 -2.27 14.52 -11.28
N ALA A 311 -0.96 14.44 -11.58
CA ALA A 311 -0.29 13.18 -11.89
C ALA A 311 -0.21 12.21 -10.70
N ARG A 312 -0.04 12.71 -9.46
CA ARG A 312 0.00 11.88 -8.25
C ARG A 312 -1.37 11.35 -7.84
N ARG A 313 -2.41 12.16 -8.03
CA ARG A 313 -3.79 11.82 -7.68
C ARG A 313 -4.50 10.95 -8.71
N ALA A 314 -4.07 10.96 -9.97
CA ALA A 314 -4.66 10.19 -11.06
C ALA A 314 -5.12 8.75 -10.71
N PRO A 315 -4.32 7.87 -10.07
CA PRO A 315 -4.78 6.51 -9.73
C PRO A 315 -5.83 6.50 -8.61
N LEU A 316 -5.77 7.43 -7.65
CA LEU A 316 -6.75 7.54 -6.57
C LEU A 316 -8.08 8.07 -7.10
N GLU A 317 -8.00 9.06 -7.99
CA GLU A 317 -9.15 9.65 -8.67
C GLU A 317 -9.82 8.67 -9.63
N LEU A 318 -9.06 7.73 -10.21
CA LEU A 318 -9.64 6.65 -11.02
C LEU A 318 -10.51 5.72 -10.14
N ILE A 319 -10.01 5.34 -8.96
CA ILE A 319 -10.78 4.55 -8.00
C ILE A 319 -12.03 5.33 -7.56
N ALA A 320 -11.88 6.64 -7.29
CA ALA A 320 -12.99 7.50 -6.92
C ALA A 320 -14.05 7.57 -8.02
N HIS A 321 -13.63 7.85 -9.26
CA HIS A 321 -14.49 7.92 -10.43
C HIS A 321 -15.27 6.62 -10.64
N VAL A 322 -14.60 5.47 -10.59
CA VAL A 322 -15.23 4.16 -10.76
C VAL A 322 -16.30 3.91 -9.69
N ALA A 323 -15.97 4.18 -8.42
CA ALA A 323 -16.90 3.94 -7.32
C ALA A 323 -18.08 4.92 -7.32
N GLU A 324 -17.82 6.21 -7.53
CA GLU A 324 -18.84 7.26 -7.49
C GLU A 324 -19.88 7.10 -8.61
N ASN A 325 -19.44 6.64 -9.79
CA ASN A 325 -20.29 6.39 -10.95
C ASN A 325 -20.85 4.95 -11.01
N ASP A 326 -20.63 4.15 -9.97
CA ASP A 326 -21.09 2.76 -9.90
C ASP A 326 -20.61 1.88 -11.07
N LEU A 327 -19.42 2.18 -11.61
CA LEU A 327 -18.77 1.40 -12.65
C LEU A 327 -18.19 0.10 -12.07
N PRO A 328 -17.99 -0.95 -12.89
CA PRO A 328 -17.34 -2.18 -12.44
C PRO A 328 -15.93 -1.89 -11.91
N TYR A 329 -15.62 -2.34 -10.69
CA TYR A 329 -14.32 -2.09 -10.07
C TYR A 329 -13.13 -2.69 -10.84
N THR A 330 -13.36 -3.59 -11.78
CA THR A 330 -12.34 -4.08 -12.73
C THR A 330 -11.73 -2.94 -13.57
N GLU A 331 -12.50 -1.86 -13.79
CA GLU A 331 -12.10 -0.70 -14.58
C GLU A 331 -10.89 0.05 -14.01
N ILE A 332 -10.60 -0.09 -12.71
CA ILE A 332 -9.39 0.52 -12.12
C ILE A 332 -8.09 -0.01 -12.77
N LEU A 333 -8.12 -1.18 -13.41
CA LEU A 333 -7.00 -1.76 -14.15
C LEU A 333 -7.22 -1.75 -15.66
N THR A 334 -8.46 -1.89 -16.12
CA THR A 334 -8.78 -2.01 -17.56
C THR A 334 -9.11 -0.69 -18.24
N ALA A 335 -9.21 0.43 -17.49
CA ALA A 335 -9.44 1.74 -18.07
C ALA A 335 -8.35 2.07 -19.11
N ASP A 336 -8.79 2.54 -20.27
CA ASP A 336 -7.95 3.06 -21.35
C ASP A 336 -7.72 4.58 -21.24
N TYR A 337 -8.14 5.17 -20.12
CA TYR A 337 -8.01 6.59 -19.79
C TYR A 337 -7.34 6.82 -18.43
N VAL A 338 -6.66 7.95 -18.30
CA VAL A 338 -6.07 8.45 -17.05
C VAL A 338 -6.93 9.59 -16.50
N MET A 339 -7.04 9.73 -15.17
CA MET A 339 -7.71 10.90 -14.59
C MET A 339 -6.78 12.11 -14.62
N ALA A 340 -7.28 13.24 -15.13
CA ALA A 340 -6.53 14.49 -15.25
C ALA A 340 -7.28 15.67 -14.64
N ASN A 341 -6.54 16.56 -13.99
CA ASN A 341 -7.03 17.87 -13.60
C ASN A 341 -6.73 18.90 -14.71
N PRO A 342 -7.17 20.17 -14.60
CA PRO A 342 -6.97 21.16 -15.66
C PRO A 342 -5.51 21.33 -16.11
N TRP A 343 -4.55 21.12 -15.20
CA TRP A 343 -3.12 21.28 -15.47
C TRP A 343 -2.48 20.04 -16.10
N SER A 344 -2.76 18.85 -15.58
CA SER A 344 -2.22 17.62 -16.15
C SER A 344 -2.86 17.30 -17.51
N ALA A 345 -4.10 17.71 -17.76
CA ALA A 345 -4.74 17.58 -19.07
C ALA A 345 -3.95 18.28 -20.18
N VAL A 346 -3.45 19.50 -19.92
CA VAL A 346 -2.58 20.24 -20.86
C VAL A 346 -1.29 19.46 -21.16
N VAL A 347 -0.70 18.84 -20.14
CA VAL A 347 0.54 18.05 -20.29
C VAL A 347 0.31 16.77 -21.10
N TYR A 348 -0.88 16.19 -21.00
CA TYR A 348 -1.26 15.01 -21.77
C TYR A 348 -1.75 15.35 -23.19
N GLY A 349 -1.88 16.64 -23.53
CA GLY A 349 -2.45 17.10 -24.80
C GLY A 349 -3.96 16.87 -24.91
N ALA A 350 -4.64 16.62 -23.79
CA ALA A 350 -6.05 16.26 -23.78
C ALA A 350 -6.95 17.48 -24.02
N ASP A 351 -7.92 17.34 -24.91
CA ASP A 351 -8.94 18.36 -25.21
C ASP A 351 -10.18 18.13 -24.34
N ILE A 352 -10.18 18.71 -23.13
CA ILE A 352 -11.21 18.52 -22.10
C ILE A 352 -11.67 19.88 -21.57
N GLU A 353 -12.98 20.06 -21.46
CA GLU A 353 -13.59 21.22 -20.81
C GLU A 353 -13.84 20.94 -19.32
N PHE A 354 -13.36 21.83 -18.44
CA PHE A 354 -13.56 21.81 -16.99
C PHE A 354 -14.66 22.80 -16.57
N GLU A 355 -15.41 22.50 -15.52
CA GLU A 355 -16.41 23.41 -14.95
C GLU A 355 -15.73 24.64 -14.33
N ASP A 356 -14.63 24.41 -13.61
CA ASP A 356 -13.74 25.44 -13.10
C ASP A 356 -12.28 25.10 -13.48
N ALA A 357 -11.76 25.78 -14.50
CA ALA A 357 -10.37 25.61 -14.94
C ALA A 357 -9.33 26.07 -13.90
N GLU A 358 -9.75 26.71 -12.81
CA GLU A 358 -8.91 27.11 -11.68
C GLU A 358 -9.04 26.17 -10.47
N ASP A 359 -9.86 25.11 -10.54
CA ASP A 359 -9.99 24.10 -9.48
C ASP A 359 -9.05 22.89 -9.73
N PRO A 360 -8.01 22.69 -8.93
CA PRO A 360 -7.11 21.55 -9.08
C PRO A 360 -7.67 20.22 -8.58
N HIS A 361 -8.84 20.26 -7.92
CA HIS A 361 -9.57 19.09 -7.44
C HIS A 361 -10.63 18.61 -8.43
N GLU A 362 -10.86 19.32 -9.55
CA GLU A 362 -11.72 18.82 -10.62
C GLU A 362 -10.95 17.82 -11.49
N PHE A 363 -11.32 16.55 -11.44
CA PHE A 363 -10.71 15.49 -12.25
C PHE A 363 -11.67 14.94 -13.31
N LYS A 364 -11.16 14.71 -14.53
CA LYS A 364 -11.91 14.10 -15.63
C LYS A 364 -11.10 13.00 -16.33
N PRO A 365 -11.76 11.98 -16.90
CA PRO A 365 -11.12 11.01 -17.79
C PRO A 365 -10.42 11.69 -18.97
N ALA A 366 -9.18 11.27 -19.26
CA ALA A 366 -8.33 11.82 -20.31
C ALA A 366 -7.51 10.73 -21.01
N THR A 367 -7.03 11.02 -22.21
CA THR A 367 -6.07 10.17 -22.94
C THR A 367 -4.75 10.93 -23.13
N PHE A 368 -3.64 10.20 -23.27
CA PHE A 368 -2.35 10.79 -23.65
C PHE A 368 -2.34 11.10 -25.16
N ALA A 369 -2.92 12.23 -25.56
CA ALA A 369 -3.00 12.66 -26.95
C ALA A 369 -1.67 13.23 -27.49
N SER A 370 -0.79 13.71 -26.59
CA SER A 370 0.54 14.23 -26.92
C SER A 370 1.66 13.41 -26.26
N TYR A 371 1.90 12.19 -26.73
CA TYR A 371 3.01 11.34 -26.26
C TYR A 371 3.99 11.03 -27.40
N PHE A 372 5.13 11.73 -27.42
CA PHE A 372 6.07 11.64 -28.54
C PHE A 372 7.34 10.89 -28.16
N LEU A 373 7.66 9.81 -28.87
CA LEU A 373 8.94 9.12 -28.69
C LEU A 373 10.06 9.95 -29.31
N ASN A 374 11.27 9.83 -28.76
CA ASN A 374 12.43 10.55 -29.27
C ASN A 374 12.98 9.87 -30.53
N ASP A 375 13.25 10.63 -31.59
CA ASP A 375 13.78 10.12 -32.86
C ASP A 375 14.66 11.16 -33.57
N SER A 376 15.16 10.82 -34.75
CA SER A 376 16.02 11.71 -35.56
C SER A 376 15.27 12.91 -36.18
N SER A 377 13.93 12.87 -36.21
CA SER A 377 13.12 13.93 -36.81
C SER A 377 12.83 15.07 -35.82
N ARG A 378 12.85 14.78 -34.51
CA ARG A 378 12.69 15.77 -33.45
C ARG A 378 13.70 16.91 -33.60
N THR A 379 13.22 18.14 -33.49
CA THR A 379 14.09 19.34 -33.47
C THR A 379 13.76 20.21 -32.27
N GLY A 380 14.81 20.83 -31.73
CA GLY A 380 14.71 21.78 -30.64
C GLY A 380 15.79 22.84 -30.73
N ALA A 381 15.73 23.79 -29.81
CA ALA A 381 16.75 24.79 -29.63
C ALA A 381 16.96 25.02 -28.13
N ASP A 382 18.18 25.42 -27.77
CA ASP A 382 18.53 25.70 -26.40
C ASP A 382 18.30 27.18 -26.08
N THR A 383 17.80 27.44 -24.87
CA THR A 383 17.94 28.75 -24.27
C THR A 383 19.21 28.78 -23.43
N ALA A 384 19.80 29.97 -23.26
CA ALA A 384 21.10 30.11 -22.62
C ALA A 384 21.12 29.61 -21.15
N GLU A 385 19.97 29.61 -20.47
CA GLU A 385 19.90 29.41 -19.02
C GLU A 385 18.68 28.58 -18.54
N CYS A 386 17.73 28.23 -19.41
CA CYS A 386 16.50 27.50 -19.04
C CYS A 386 16.37 26.11 -19.70
N GLY A 387 17.34 25.71 -20.53
CA GLY A 387 17.39 24.38 -21.15
C GLY A 387 16.81 24.33 -22.57
N GLY A 388 16.67 23.13 -23.11
CA GLY A 388 16.19 22.88 -24.46
C GLY A 388 14.67 22.95 -24.58
N TYR A 389 14.17 23.74 -25.52
CA TYR A 389 12.76 23.71 -25.95
C TYR A 389 12.64 23.03 -27.31
N ILE A 390 11.51 22.36 -27.52
CA ILE A 390 11.25 21.53 -28.69
C ILE A 390 10.44 22.36 -29.69
N THR A 391 10.99 22.54 -30.91
CA THR A 391 10.32 23.24 -32.01
C THR A 391 9.49 22.31 -32.89
N TYR A 392 9.89 21.03 -32.95
CA TYR A 392 9.15 19.98 -33.62
C TYR A 392 9.25 18.69 -32.79
N PRO A 393 8.13 18.11 -32.33
CA PRO A 393 8.12 17.00 -31.38
C PRO A 393 8.69 15.68 -31.93
N GLY A 394 8.75 15.55 -33.27
CA GLY A 394 9.14 14.34 -33.97
C GLY A 394 7.94 13.66 -34.65
N ASP A 395 8.23 12.68 -35.51
CA ASP A 395 7.25 11.94 -36.32
C ASP A 395 6.63 10.78 -35.54
N LEU A 396 7.29 10.31 -34.46
CA LEU A 396 6.83 9.20 -33.63
C LEU A 396 5.82 9.66 -32.55
N LEU A 397 4.61 10.03 -32.98
CA LEU A 397 3.45 10.14 -32.09
C LEU A 397 2.92 8.75 -31.74
N LEU A 398 2.84 8.43 -30.44
CA LEU A 398 2.38 7.14 -29.95
C LEU A 398 0.93 7.20 -29.48
N ASP A 399 0.14 6.20 -29.87
CA ASP A 399 -1.11 5.86 -29.19
C ASP A 399 -0.77 5.10 -27.90
N TYR A 400 -0.81 5.80 -26.76
CA TYR A 400 -0.31 5.28 -25.50
C TYR A 400 -1.18 4.11 -24.99
N PRO A 401 -0.61 2.90 -24.80
CA PRO A 401 -1.39 1.72 -24.40
C PRO A 401 -1.72 1.76 -22.89
N HIS A 402 -2.65 2.62 -22.49
CA HIS A 402 -3.02 2.82 -21.08
C HIS A 402 -3.70 1.57 -20.49
N ALA A 403 -3.43 1.30 -19.21
CA ALA A 403 -3.92 0.14 -18.45
C ALA A 403 -4.19 0.57 -17.00
N GLY A 404 -5.20 1.43 -16.83
CA GLY A 404 -5.64 1.98 -15.55
C GLY A 404 -4.49 2.39 -14.64
N ILE A 405 -4.53 1.91 -13.39
CA ILE A 405 -3.52 2.23 -12.37
C ILE A 405 -2.11 1.76 -12.78
N LEU A 406 -1.98 0.60 -13.44
CA LEU A 406 -0.70 -0.12 -13.59
C LEU A 406 0.36 0.68 -14.34
N ASN A 407 -0.04 1.54 -15.26
CA ASN A 407 0.90 2.38 -16.02
C ASN A 407 0.61 3.88 -15.90
N THR A 408 -0.04 4.32 -14.81
CA THR A 408 0.01 5.74 -14.44
C THR A 408 1.46 6.15 -14.14
N PRO A 409 1.88 7.39 -14.52
CA PRO A 409 3.25 7.86 -14.27
C PRO A 409 3.68 7.72 -12.80
N VAL A 410 2.78 8.02 -11.86
CA VAL A 410 3.08 7.93 -10.42
C VAL A 410 3.21 6.48 -9.94
N PHE A 411 2.41 5.53 -10.43
CA PHE A 411 2.52 4.13 -10.01
C PHE A 411 3.87 3.53 -10.43
N LEU A 412 4.27 3.79 -11.68
CA LEU A 412 5.54 3.31 -12.23
C LEU A 412 6.78 3.87 -11.51
N GLN A 413 6.68 5.07 -10.94
CA GLN A 413 7.76 5.68 -10.15
C GLN A 413 7.70 5.35 -8.67
N ARG A 414 6.49 5.22 -8.10
CA ARG A 414 6.30 4.85 -6.70
C ARG A 414 6.87 3.47 -6.41
N TYR A 415 6.73 2.58 -7.39
CA TYR A 415 7.28 1.23 -7.40
C TYR A 415 8.40 1.16 -8.45
N PRO A 416 9.63 1.55 -8.07
CA PRO A 416 10.70 1.82 -9.03
C PRO A 416 11.24 0.54 -9.67
N THR A 417 11.95 0.69 -10.78
CA THR A 417 12.75 -0.36 -11.41
C THR A 417 14.19 0.11 -11.58
N THR A 418 15.12 -0.83 -11.68
CA THR A 418 16.56 -0.61 -11.93
C THR A 418 17.10 -1.74 -12.79
N ALA A 419 18.32 -1.60 -13.31
CA ALA A 419 19.06 -2.67 -14.01
C ALA A 419 19.05 -4.04 -13.31
N THR A 420 19.01 -4.05 -11.96
CA THR A 420 19.02 -5.27 -11.14
C THR A 420 17.63 -5.69 -10.67
N ASN A 421 16.74 -4.74 -10.40
CA ASN A 421 15.37 -5.03 -9.99
C ASN A 421 14.49 -5.50 -11.16
N ARG A 422 14.70 -4.94 -12.37
CA ARG A 422 14.03 -5.33 -13.62
C ARG A 422 12.52 -5.54 -13.45
N ASN A 423 11.83 -4.52 -12.96
CA ASN A 423 10.39 -4.45 -12.68
C ASN A 423 9.85 -5.37 -11.58
N ARG A 424 10.69 -6.11 -10.84
CA ARG A 424 10.23 -7.00 -9.76
C ARG A 424 9.53 -6.25 -8.63
N ALA A 425 9.89 -4.99 -8.35
CA ALA A 425 9.16 -4.19 -7.37
C ALA A 425 7.74 -3.85 -7.85
N ARG A 426 7.56 -3.46 -9.14
CA ARG A 426 6.25 -3.25 -9.75
C ARG A 426 5.39 -4.51 -9.69
N ALA A 427 5.98 -5.65 -10.03
CA ALA A 427 5.31 -6.96 -9.95
C ALA A 427 4.91 -7.33 -8.52
N ARG A 428 5.80 -7.18 -7.53
CA ARG A 428 5.51 -7.42 -6.11
C ARG A 428 4.29 -6.63 -5.65
N TRP A 429 4.25 -5.33 -5.92
CA TRP A 429 3.15 -4.47 -5.49
C TRP A 429 1.86 -4.73 -6.27
N THR A 430 1.96 -5.16 -7.54
CA THR A 430 0.80 -5.61 -8.33
C THR A 430 0.19 -6.88 -7.73
N TYR A 431 1.00 -7.87 -7.34
CA TYR A 431 0.53 -9.06 -6.62
C TYR A 431 -0.14 -8.71 -5.29
N TYR A 432 0.46 -7.79 -4.52
CA TYR A 432 -0.05 -7.41 -3.23
C TYR A 432 -1.41 -6.70 -3.34
N HIS A 433 -1.50 -5.66 -4.17
CA HIS A 433 -2.70 -4.81 -4.24
C HIS A 433 -3.85 -5.43 -5.03
N PHE A 434 -3.55 -6.18 -6.09
CA PHE A 434 -4.57 -6.63 -7.05
C PHE A 434 -4.76 -8.15 -7.09
N LEU A 435 -3.93 -8.93 -6.39
CA LEU A 435 -4.12 -10.37 -6.21
C LEU A 435 -4.09 -10.79 -4.73
N GLY A 436 -3.94 -9.84 -3.80
CA GLY A 436 -4.02 -10.09 -2.36
C GLY A 436 -2.94 -11.04 -1.84
N SER A 437 -1.79 -11.09 -2.52
CA SER A 437 -0.68 -12.02 -2.28
C SER A 437 0.61 -11.26 -1.99
N ASP A 438 1.16 -11.46 -0.79
CA ASP A 438 2.49 -10.97 -0.44
C ASP A 438 3.55 -11.98 -0.92
N ILE A 439 4.10 -11.75 -2.11
CA ILE A 439 5.08 -12.66 -2.73
C ILE A 439 6.36 -12.81 -1.89
N GLU A 440 6.70 -11.84 -1.03
CA GLU A 440 7.89 -11.95 -0.18
C GLU A 440 7.69 -12.91 1.00
N LYS A 441 6.43 -13.20 1.36
CA LYS A 441 6.07 -14.18 2.39
C LYS A 441 5.71 -15.55 1.81
N SER A 442 5.82 -15.73 0.49
CA SER A 442 5.41 -16.98 -0.18
C SER A 442 6.37 -18.16 0.02
N ALA A 443 7.61 -17.91 0.46
CA ALA A 443 8.57 -18.96 0.83
C ALA A 443 9.60 -18.43 1.84
N SER A 444 10.08 -19.30 2.72
CA SER A 444 11.23 -18.98 3.57
C SER A 444 12.49 -18.89 2.71
N ARG A 445 13.26 -17.80 2.89
CA ARG A 445 14.56 -17.69 2.23
C ARG A 445 15.50 -18.70 2.89
N THR A 446 16.13 -19.55 2.09
CA THR A 446 17.17 -20.45 2.60
C THR A 446 18.31 -19.65 3.22
N THR A 447 18.77 -20.07 4.39
CA THR A 447 19.97 -19.54 5.05
C THR A 447 21.18 -20.46 4.86
N ASP A 448 21.00 -21.56 4.12
CA ASP A 448 22.06 -22.51 3.80
C ASP A 448 23.06 -21.88 2.81
N PRO A 449 24.33 -21.66 3.23
CA PRO A 449 25.33 -21.05 2.37
C PRO A 449 25.64 -21.89 1.12
N ASP A 450 25.47 -23.23 1.17
CA ASP A 450 25.71 -24.09 0.01
C ASP A 450 24.57 -23.95 -1.02
N ALA A 451 23.33 -23.83 -0.55
CA ALA A 451 22.17 -23.54 -1.40
C ALA A 451 22.23 -22.14 -2.03
N LEU A 452 22.99 -21.20 -1.45
CA LEU A 452 23.18 -19.83 -1.96
C LEU A 452 24.50 -19.65 -2.74
N ALA A 453 25.31 -20.70 -2.89
CA ALA A 453 26.62 -20.62 -3.53
C ALA A 453 26.54 -20.50 -5.07
N ASP A 454 25.39 -20.81 -5.67
CA ASP A 454 25.17 -20.70 -7.12
C ASP A 454 25.11 -19.24 -7.57
N THR A 455 26.12 -18.83 -8.35
CA THR A 455 26.23 -17.50 -8.95
C THR A 455 25.76 -17.45 -10.40
N ASP A 456 25.42 -18.59 -11.01
CA ASP A 456 25.01 -18.70 -12.41
C ASP A 456 23.51 -18.41 -12.56
N ASN A 457 23.15 -17.12 -12.53
CA ASN A 457 21.76 -16.64 -12.62
C ASN A 457 20.81 -17.43 -11.69
N PRO A 458 20.98 -17.30 -10.36
CA PRO A 458 20.25 -18.09 -9.40
C PRO A 458 18.73 -17.92 -9.53
N THR A 459 18.25 -16.74 -9.95
CA THR A 459 16.81 -16.48 -10.17
C THR A 459 16.18 -17.34 -11.26
N LEU A 460 16.98 -17.84 -12.22
CA LEU A 460 16.54 -18.77 -13.25
C LEU A 460 16.86 -20.23 -12.95
N LYS A 461 18.03 -20.51 -12.37
CA LYS A 461 18.60 -21.87 -12.32
C LYS A 461 18.57 -22.51 -10.94
N ASN A 462 18.63 -21.71 -9.88
CA ASN A 462 18.69 -22.23 -8.52
C ASN A 462 17.29 -22.53 -7.98
N ALA A 463 17.04 -23.79 -7.61
CA ALA A 463 15.77 -24.25 -7.04
C ALA A 463 15.30 -23.41 -5.84
N ALA A 464 16.23 -22.93 -5.00
CA ALA A 464 15.91 -22.12 -3.83
C ALA A 464 15.40 -20.71 -4.18
N CYS A 465 15.72 -20.18 -5.37
CA CYS A 465 15.28 -18.86 -5.82
C CYS A 465 14.10 -18.94 -6.80
N THR A 466 14.06 -19.97 -7.63
CA THR A 466 13.00 -20.14 -8.65
C THR A 466 11.59 -20.28 -8.05
N VAL A 467 11.47 -20.70 -6.79
CA VAL A 467 10.19 -20.80 -6.07
C VAL A 467 9.35 -19.52 -6.16
N CYS A 468 9.96 -18.35 -5.94
CA CYS A 468 9.27 -17.06 -6.07
C CYS A 468 9.43 -16.48 -7.48
N HIS A 469 10.61 -16.62 -8.08
CA HIS A 469 10.93 -16.00 -9.36
C HIS A 469 10.12 -16.57 -10.53
N ALA A 470 9.66 -17.82 -10.46
CA ALA A 470 8.77 -18.41 -11.46
C ALA A 470 7.46 -17.63 -11.65
N ASN A 471 6.95 -16.99 -10.59
CA ASN A 471 5.74 -16.16 -10.64
C ASN A 471 6.04 -14.67 -10.76
N LEU A 472 7.12 -14.22 -10.11
CA LEU A 472 7.47 -12.81 -10.04
C LEU A 472 8.03 -12.27 -11.37
N ASP A 473 8.96 -13.00 -11.98
CA ASP A 473 9.70 -12.51 -13.16
C ASP A 473 8.81 -12.38 -14.41
N PRO A 474 7.86 -13.31 -14.71
CA PRO A 474 6.94 -13.11 -15.83
C PRO A 474 6.08 -11.85 -15.69
N MET A 475 5.54 -11.59 -14.50
CA MET A 475 4.74 -10.37 -14.27
C MET A 475 5.63 -9.11 -14.37
N ALA A 476 6.87 -9.18 -13.87
CA ALA A 476 7.83 -8.10 -14.06
C ALA A 476 8.09 -7.82 -15.56
N GLY A 477 8.13 -8.88 -16.37
CA GLY A 477 8.20 -8.81 -17.83
C GLY A 477 6.99 -8.13 -18.49
N ALA A 478 5.81 -8.17 -17.89
CA ALA A 478 4.66 -7.45 -18.45
C ALA A 478 4.86 -5.92 -18.45
N PHE A 479 5.75 -5.40 -17.60
CA PHE A 479 6.15 -3.98 -17.55
C PHE A 479 7.36 -3.65 -18.45
N GLN A 480 7.77 -4.54 -19.35
CA GLN A 480 9.00 -4.43 -20.16
C GLN A 480 9.20 -3.11 -20.92
N ASN A 481 8.11 -2.43 -21.31
CA ASN A 481 8.22 -1.17 -22.07
C ASN A 481 8.38 0.07 -21.19
N TYR A 482 8.48 -0.05 -19.86
CA TYR A 482 8.55 1.11 -18.96
C TYR A 482 9.93 1.24 -18.31
N SER A 483 10.59 2.39 -18.54
CA SER A 483 11.90 2.70 -17.97
C SER A 483 11.87 2.92 -16.45
N ASP A 484 13.01 3.22 -15.85
CA ASP A 484 13.17 3.56 -14.43
C ASP A 484 12.36 4.80 -14.03
N VAL A 485 12.26 5.79 -14.93
CA VAL A 485 11.41 6.98 -14.75
C VAL A 485 9.95 6.77 -15.21
N GLY A 486 9.61 5.57 -15.68
CA GLY A 486 8.25 5.18 -16.08
C GLY A 486 7.84 5.64 -17.48
N HIS A 487 8.78 6.06 -18.32
CA HIS A 487 8.50 6.39 -19.72
C HIS A 487 8.34 5.12 -20.56
N TYR A 488 7.41 5.16 -21.51
CA TYR A 488 7.15 4.07 -22.44
C TYR A 488 8.14 4.12 -23.61
N ARG A 489 8.83 3.01 -23.87
CA ARG A 489 9.87 2.85 -24.92
C ARG A 489 10.79 4.06 -25.05
N GLU A 490 11.44 4.42 -23.93
CA GLU A 490 12.22 5.66 -23.82
C GLU A 490 13.47 5.70 -24.73
N SER A 491 13.96 4.53 -25.17
CA SER A 491 15.14 4.48 -26.05
C SER A 491 14.88 5.19 -27.37
N PHE A 492 15.94 5.77 -27.93
CA PHE A 492 15.90 6.46 -29.22
C PHE A 492 15.24 5.60 -30.32
N GLY A 493 14.34 6.21 -31.10
CA GLY A 493 13.53 5.52 -32.10
C GLY A 493 12.36 4.73 -31.54
N GLY A 494 12.11 4.77 -30.22
CA GLY A 494 10.99 4.10 -29.60
C GLY A 494 11.12 2.57 -29.59
N THR A 495 12.35 2.04 -29.51
CA THR A 495 12.62 0.61 -29.68
C THR A 495 12.29 -0.22 -28.44
N ASP A 496 12.60 0.30 -27.25
CA ASP A 496 12.51 -0.42 -25.98
C ASP A 496 12.76 0.50 -24.76
N SER A 497 12.66 -0.05 -23.54
CA SER A 497 12.98 0.65 -22.27
C SER A 497 13.98 -0.12 -21.40
N LEU A 498 14.85 -0.91 -22.01
CA LEU A 498 15.88 -1.66 -21.29
C LEU A 498 16.92 -0.70 -20.70
N ASP A 499 17.34 -1.01 -19.47
CA ASP A 499 18.31 -0.21 -18.74
C ASP A 499 19.64 -0.14 -19.50
N GLY A 500 20.25 1.04 -19.55
CA GLY A 500 21.55 1.24 -20.19
C GLY A 500 22.62 0.30 -19.62
N GLN A 501 22.66 0.04 -18.32
CA GLN A 501 23.61 -0.91 -17.74
C GLN A 501 23.41 -2.35 -18.22
N TYR A 502 22.21 -2.72 -18.68
CA TYR A 502 21.98 -4.05 -19.27
C TYR A 502 22.38 -4.10 -20.73
N LYS A 503 21.96 -3.10 -21.52
CA LYS A 503 22.41 -2.96 -22.91
C LYS A 503 23.93 -2.84 -23.00
N TRP A 504 24.52 -2.19 -22.00
CA TRP A 504 25.88 -1.67 -22.01
C TRP A 504 26.73 -2.16 -20.82
N SER A 505 26.47 -3.36 -20.27
CA SER A 505 27.13 -3.88 -19.05
C SER A 505 28.66 -3.71 -19.10
N VAL A 506 29.14 -2.85 -18.19
CA VAL A 506 30.53 -2.42 -18.07
C VAL A 506 31.31 -3.40 -17.17
N SER A 507 30.64 -4.21 -16.34
CA SER A 507 31.28 -5.10 -15.35
C SER A 507 32.03 -6.28 -15.96
N ASP A 508 31.70 -6.66 -17.18
CA ASP A 508 32.27 -7.83 -17.86
C ASP A 508 33.35 -7.45 -18.90
N GLY A 509 33.67 -6.15 -19.01
CA GLY A 509 34.66 -5.62 -19.94
C GLY A 509 36.09 -5.58 -19.39
N VAL A 510 37.08 -5.68 -20.28
CA VAL A 510 38.51 -5.60 -19.95
C VAL A 510 39.02 -4.18 -20.20
N ASP A 511 39.75 -3.63 -19.23
CA ASP A 511 40.39 -2.31 -19.33
C ASP A 511 41.78 -2.40 -19.95
N PHE A 512 42.02 -1.56 -20.95
CA PHE A 512 43.32 -1.37 -21.58
C PHE A 512 43.79 0.06 -21.36
N VAL A 513 45.01 0.19 -20.84
CA VAL A 513 45.71 1.48 -20.82
C VAL A 513 46.27 1.72 -22.21
N ILE A 514 45.89 2.85 -22.82
CA ILE A 514 46.31 3.23 -24.16
C ILE A 514 47.59 4.07 -24.06
N GLU A 515 48.68 3.55 -24.62
CA GLU A 515 50.00 4.17 -24.68
C GLU A 515 50.20 4.98 -25.96
N ALA A 516 49.51 4.64 -27.06
CA ALA A 516 49.61 5.35 -28.33
C ALA A 516 49.11 6.81 -28.19
N ARG A 517 49.90 7.80 -28.63
CA ARG A 517 49.63 9.24 -28.43
C ARG A 517 49.23 9.99 -29.68
N THR A 518 49.33 9.36 -30.84
CA THR A 518 48.93 9.96 -32.12
C THR A 518 48.21 8.93 -32.97
N TRP A 519 47.42 9.43 -33.91
CA TRP A 519 46.72 8.63 -34.91
C TRP A 519 47.65 7.68 -35.69
N GLU A 520 48.85 8.15 -36.06
CA GLU A 520 49.84 7.33 -36.76
C GLU A 520 50.45 6.22 -35.88
N GLN A 521 50.40 6.39 -34.56
CA GLN A 521 50.94 5.45 -33.58
C GLN A 521 49.93 4.42 -33.08
N ARG A 522 48.62 4.63 -33.33
CA ARG A 522 47.51 3.84 -32.79
C ARG A 522 47.87 2.36 -32.60
N GLU A 523 47.45 1.81 -31.46
CA GLU A 523 47.77 0.45 -31.08
C GLU A 523 46.53 -0.42 -31.08
N THR A 524 46.73 -1.73 -31.21
CA THR A 524 45.66 -2.71 -31.17
C THR A 524 45.53 -3.29 -29.77
N VAL A 525 44.35 -3.15 -29.17
CA VAL A 525 43.97 -3.86 -27.94
C VAL A 525 43.05 -5.03 -28.30
N SER A 526 43.13 -6.12 -27.53
CA SER A 526 42.39 -7.33 -27.87
C SER A 526 41.86 -8.11 -26.68
N ILE A 527 40.67 -8.67 -26.81
CA ILE A 527 40.09 -9.64 -25.86
C ILE A 527 39.71 -10.94 -26.57
N GLU A 528 39.89 -12.06 -25.88
CA GLU A 528 39.32 -13.36 -26.27
C GLU A 528 37.98 -13.54 -25.57
N THR A 529 36.94 -13.91 -26.32
CA THR A 529 35.60 -14.11 -25.78
C THR A 529 34.83 -15.17 -26.58
N SER A 530 33.96 -15.92 -25.91
CA SER A 530 33.05 -16.83 -26.57
C SER A 530 31.82 -16.06 -27.03
N LEU A 531 31.50 -16.15 -28.32
CA LEU A 531 30.32 -15.51 -28.90
C LEU A 531 29.44 -16.56 -29.57
N ALA A 532 28.14 -16.52 -29.28
CA ALA A 532 27.18 -17.34 -30.00
C ALA A 532 26.84 -16.72 -31.38
N ALA A 533 26.36 -17.55 -32.30
CA ALA A 533 26.02 -17.17 -33.67
C ALA A 533 24.87 -16.16 -33.77
N GLY A 534 24.88 -15.36 -34.83
CA GLY A 534 23.96 -14.29 -35.17
C GLY A 534 24.46 -12.90 -34.77
N ASP A 535 23.53 -11.94 -34.77
CA ASP A 535 23.84 -10.55 -34.43
C ASP A 535 24.25 -10.40 -32.96
N ARG A 536 25.44 -9.81 -32.76
CA ARG A 536 26.06 -9.51 -31.47
C ARG A 536 26.58 -8.07 -31.47
N SER A 537 27.14 -7.64 -30.33
CA SER A 537 27.75 -6.32 -30.22
C SER A 537 29.05 -6.35 -29.43
N VAL A 538 30.01 -5.55 -29.85
CA VAL A 538 31.22 -5.23 -29.07
C VAL A 538 31.07 -3.81 -28.53
N GLY A 539 31.21 -3.65 -27.21
CA GLY A 539 31.18 -2.36 -26.56
C GLY A 539 32.57 -1.78 -26.33
N LEU A 540 32.73 -0.49 -26.61
CA LEU A 540 33.96 0.28 -26.41
C LEU A 540 33.69 1.53 -25.56
N MET A 541 34.42 1.75 -24.47
CA MET A 541 34.15 2.89 -23.57
C MET A 541 35.43 3.55 -23.04
N ALA A 542 35.46 4.87 -23.03
CA ALA A 542 36.47 5.60 -22.27
C ALA A 542 36.22 5.49 -20.75
N VAL A 543 37.24 5.07 -20.00
CA VAL A 543 37.14 4.87 -18.55
C VAL A 543 37.60 6.10 -17.79
N ARG A 544 37.05 6.31 -16.59
CA ARG A 544 37.42 7.45 -15.74
C ARG A 544 38.73 7.17 -14.99
N THR A 545 39.81 7.86 -15.37
CA THR A 545 41.13 7.75 -14.72
C THR A 545 41.49 9.04 -13.99
N GLY A 546 41.73 8.97 -12.67
CA GLY A 546 42.14 10.14 -11.87
C GLY A 546 41.11 11.28 -11.80
N GLY A 547 39.81 10.95 -11.88
CA GLY A 547 38.70 11.90 -11.73
C GLY A 547 38.23 12.59 -13.01
N ARG A 548 38.83 12.31 -14.18
CA ARG A 548 38.36 12.74 -15.50
C ARG A 548 38.12 11.54 -16.42
N TRP A 549 37.24 11.70 -17.39
CA TRP A 549 37.01 10.69 -18.43
C TRP A 549 38.15 10.70 -19.43
N SER A 550 38.50 9.51 -19.92
CA SER A 550 39.51 9.37 -20.97
C SER A 550 39.02 9.88 -22.32
N GLU A 551 39.94 10.36 -23.16
CA GLU A 551 39.64 10.84 -24.51
C GLU A 551 40.33 9.90 -25.52
N ILE A 552 39.54 8.94 -26.04
CA ILE A 552 40.06 7.87 -26.90
C ILE A 552 39.56 8.05 -28.33
N GLY A 553 40.49 7.96 -29.27
CA GLY A 553 40.21 7.84 -30.69
C GLY A 553 40.22 6.36 -31.09
N LEU A 554 39.27 5.97 -31.94
CA LEU A 554 39.06 4.60 -32.40
C LEU A 554 39.06 4.57 -33.93
N ASP A 555 39.85 3.68 -34.52
CA ASP A 555 39.98 3.53 -35.99
C ASP A 555 39.19 2.32 -36.50
N LEU A 556 39.58 1.12 -36.06
CA LEU A 556 39.15 -0.14 -36.66
C LEU A 556 38.78 -1.17 -35.61
N LEU A 557 37.62 -1.81 -35.78
CA LEU A 557 37.23 -3.03 -35.08
C LEU A 557 37.43 -4.24 -36.01
N THR A 558 38.11 -5.28 -35.53
CA THR A 558 38.30 -6.55 -36.25
C THR A 558 37.93 -7.72 -35.35
N ILE A 559 37.16 -8.68 -35.86
CA ILE A 559 36.79 -9.93 -35.18
C ILE A 559 37.44 -11.09 -35.93
N ARG A 560 38.13 -11.99 -35.22
CA ARG A 560 38.75 -13.19 -35.78
C ARG A 560 38.24 -14.46 -35.12
N ASP A 561 38.11 -15.52 -35.89
CA ASP A 561 37.84 -16.86 -35.37
C ASP A 561 39.09 -17.50 -34.72
N GLU A 562 38.92 -18.67 -34.10
CA GLU A 562 40.00 -19.51 -33.52
C GLU A 562 41.14 -19.83 -34.50
N ASN A 563 40.89 -19.75 -35.82
CA ASN A 563 41.88 -20.00 -36.87
C ASN A 563 42.55 -18.71 -37.38
N GLY A 564 42.27 -17.57 -36.75
CA GLY A 564 42.79 -16.25 -37.09
C GLY A 564 42.17 -15.61 -38.34
N ARG A 565 41.10 -16.19 -38.90
CA ARG A 565 40.40 -15.66 -40.08
C ARG A 565 39.54 -14.48 -39.65
N VAL A 566 39.56 -13.40 -40.43
CA VAL A 566 38.71 -12.22 -40.16
C VAL A 566 37.25 -12.57 -40.48
N VAL A 567 36.42 -12.46 -39.46
CA VAL A 567 34.98 -12.75 -39.48
C VAL A 567 34.20 -11.47 -39.72
N SER A 568 34.55 -10.40 -38.99
CA SER A 568 33.98 -9.06 -39.17
C SER A 568 35.08 -8.01 -39.12
N ARG A 569 34.92 -6.94 -39.90
CA ARG A 569 35.84 -5.81 -39.93
C ARG A 569 35.07 -4.53 -40.21
N GLN A 570 35.16 -3.56 -39.31
CA GLN A 570 34.39 -2.33 -39.39
C GLN A 570 35.25 -1.12 -39.09
N ALA A 571 35.28 -0.17 -40.03
CA ALA A 571 35.87 1.15 -39.82
C ALA A 571 34.93 1.97 -38.92
N LEU A 572 35.49 2.50 -37.83
CA LEU A 572 34.72 3.19 -36.80
C LEU A 572 34.50 4.66 -37.17
N GLY A 573 35.34 5.21 -38.04
CA GLY A 573 35.12 6.51 -38.67
C GLY A 573 33.87 6.61 -39.55
N ASP A 574 33.20 5.49 -39.89
CA ASP A 574 31.97 5.49 -40.68
C ASP A 574 30.69 5.36 -39.82
N LEU A 575 30.82 5.40 -38.49
CA LEU A 575 29.66 5.32 -37.59
C LEU A 575 28.84 6.62 -37.65
N GLU A 576 27.54 6.50 -37.94
CA GLU A 576 26.58 7.61 -37.92
C GLU A 576 25.52 7.40 -36.84
N GLY A 577 25.03 8.48 -36.22
CA GLY A 577 23.85 8.47 -35.34
C GLY A 577 24.01 7.72 -34.00
N GLN A 578 25.22 7.61 -33.47
CA GLN A 578 25.49 6.96 -32.18
C GLN A 578 25.55 7.98 -31.03
N ASP A 579 24.95 7.65 -29.88
CA ASP A 579 24.87 8.54 -28.70
C ASP A 579 26.21 8.66 -27.92
N CYS A 580 27.25 7.91 -28.30
CA CYS A 580 28.47 7.73 -27.49
C CYS A 580 29.77 8.32 -28.04
N GLY A 581 29.68 9.37 -28.85
CA GLY A 581 30.85 10.06 -29.35
C GLY A 581 30.57 10.93 -30.57
N THR A 582 31.64 11.31 -31.25
CA THR A 582 31.54 12.04 -32.52
C THR A 582 32.52 11.50 -33.53
N THR A 583 32.06 11.32 -34.76
CA THR A 583 32.91 11.00 -35.90
C THR A 583 33.72 12.23 -36.31
N ARG A 584 35.04 12.07 -36.45
CA ARG A 584 35.98 13.15 -36.78
C ARG A 584 36.86 12.79 -37.97
N GLY A 585 36.28 12.88 -39.17
CA GLY A 585 36.96 12.45 -40.39
C GLY A 585 37.01 10.92 -40.42
N ASP A 586 38.20 10.34 -40.47
CA ASP A 586 38.40 8.90 -40.68
C ASP A 586 38.34 8.07 -39.39
N TYR A 587 37.92 8.66 -38.26
CA TYR A 587 37.92 7.98 -36.97
C TYR A 587 36.80 8.40 -36.02
N TYR A 588 36.56 7.57 -35.01
CA TYR A 588 35.55 7.83 -33.98
C TYR A 588 36.17 8.32 -32.68
N HIS A 589 35.71 9.47 -32.20
CA HIS A 589 36.08 10.01 -30.90
C HIS A 589 35.07 9.59 -29.84
N VAL A 590 35.44 8.65 -28.96
CA VAL A 590 34.50 8.11 -27.96
C VAL A 590 34.28 9.09 -26.81
N SER A 591 33.02 9.28 -26.42
CA SER A 591 32.62 10.07 -25.25
C SER A 591 32.43 9.15 -24.04
N PRO A 592 32.20 9.68 -22.82
CA PRO A 592 32.05 8.86 -21.61
C PRO A 592 30.72 8.08 -21.52
N CYS A 593 30.50 7.20 -22.49
CA CYS A 593 29.54 6.12 -22.48
C CYS A 593 30.02 4.98 -23.40
N LEU A 594 29.33 3.83 -23.37
CA LEU A 594 29.73 2.65 -24.12
C LEU A 594 29.24 2.75 -25.58
N LEU A 595 30.18 2.84 -26.52
CA LEU A 595 29.94 2.69 -27.95
C LEU A 595 29.74 1.21 -28.29
N ALA A 596 28.51 0.79 -28.61
CA ALA A 596 28.23 -0.57 -29.05
C ALA A 596 28.29 -0.69 -30.58
N ILE A 597 29.11 -1.61 -31.05
CA ILE A 597 29.38 -1.83 -32.46
C ILE A 597 28.74 -3.17 -32.87
N PRO A 598 27.74 -3.17 -33.76
CA PRO A 598 27.08 -4.39 -34.18
C PRO A 598 28.03 -5.28 -34.99
N ILE A 599 28.02 -6.57 -34.72
CA ILE A 599 28.81 -7.60 -35.42
C ILE A 599 27.93 -8.81 -35.73
N ASP A 600 28.17 -9.48 -36.86
CA ASP A 600 27.52 -10.74 -37.21
C ASP A 600 28.49 -11.90 -36.95
N ILE A 601 28.06 -12.87 -36.13
CA ILE A 601 28.85 -14.03 -35.74
C ILE A 601 28.33 -15.28 -36.48
N PRO A 602 29.12 -15.95 -37.33
CA PRO A 602 28.60 -17.01 -38.19
C PRO A 602 28.32 -18.33 -37.46
N THR A 603 29.08 -18.63 -36.39
CA THR A 603 28.98 -19.88 -35.63
C THR A 603 29.27 -19.65 -34.15
N ASP A 604 28.74 -20.48 -33.27
CA ASP A 604 29.13 -20.47 -31.87
C ASP A 604 30.63 -20.81 -31.76
N GLY A 605 31.39 -20.06 -30.97
CA GLY A 605 32.81 -20.34 -30.77
C GLY A 605 33.57 -19.24 -30.06
N ASP A 606 34.88 -19.42 -29.93
CA ASP A 606 35.79 -18.43 -29.37
C ASP A 606 36.30 -17.49 -30.46
N TYR A 607 36.25 -16.19 -30.16
CA TYR A 607 36.62 -15.11 -31.05
C TYR A 607 37.63 -14.18 -30.40
N LEU A 608 38.55 -13.66 -31.21
CA LEU A 608 39.44 -12.57 -30.84
C LEU A 608 38.84 -11.26 -31.35
N VAL A 609 38.54 -10.36 -30.43
CA VAL A 609 38.05 -9.01 -30.70
C VAL A 609 39.24 -8.05 -30.62
N GLU A 610 39.55 -7.35 -31.70
CA GLU A 610 40.68 -6.42 -31.83
C GLU A 610 40.20 -5.00 -32.15
N VAL A 611 40.74 -4.00 -31.44
CA VAL A 611 40.35 -2.59 -31.59
C VAL A 611 41.60 -1.73 -31.73
N GLU A 612 41.68 -0.92 -32.80
CA GLU A 612 42.73 0.07 -32.98
C GLU A 612 42.36 1.40 -32.27
N ALA A 613 43.18 1.84 -31.32
CA ALA A 613 42.92 3.00 -30.47
C ALA A 613 44.15 3.88 -30.19
N TRP A 614 43.94 5.15 -29.85
CA TRP A 614 44.98 6.08 -29.36
C TRP A 614 44.40 7.19 -28.46
N ASP A 615 45.28 7.84 -27.68
CA ASP A 615 44.97 9.04 -26.88
C ASP A 615 44.87 10.28 -27.80
N VAL A 616 43.68 10.90 -27.83
CA VAL A 616 43.38 12.05 -28.69
C VAL A 616 44.02 13.34 -28.18
N LEU A 617 44.23 13.48 -26.87
CA LEU A 617 44.80 14.68 -26.27
C LEU A 617 46.33 14.68 -26.29
N GLY A 618 46.97 13.52 -26.49
CA GLY A 618 48.43 13.37 -26.52
C GLY A 618 49.09 13.79 -25.20
N ASN A 619 48.40 13.58 -24.07
CA ASN A 619 48.81 14.06 -22.75
C ASN A 619 49.86 13.13 -22.11
N SER A 620 50.46 13.54 -20.99
CA SER A 620 51.43 12.73 -20.23
C SER A 620 50.81 11.71 -19.26
N ARG A 621 49.48 11.49 -19.32
CA ARG A 621 48.74 10.58 -18.43
C ARG A 621 48.21 9.37 -19.20
N PRO A 622 48.12 8.18 -18.60
CA PRO A 622 47.53 7.02 -19.25
C PRO A 622 46.03 7.25 -19.49
N GLU A 623 45.59 7.09 -20.74
CA GLU A 623 44.17 7.02 -21.09
C GLU A 623 43.72 5.56 -21.05
N THR A 624 42.43 5.28 -20.81
CA THR A 624 41.95 3.91 -20.62
C THR A 624 40.70 3.63 -21.43
N LEU A 625 40.76 2.56 -22.22
CA LEU A 625 39.66 2.04 -23.03
C LEU A 625 39.19 0.71 -22.44
N ARG A 626 37.88 0.58 -22.17
CA ARG A 626 37.24 -0.70 -21.85
C ARG A 626 36.69 -1.33 -23.11
N VAL A 627 36.93 -2.62 -23.30
CA VAL A 627 36.34 -3.45 -24.36
C VAL A 627 35.46 -4.53 -23.73
N THR A 628 34.20 -4.64 -24.17
CA THR A 628 33.24 -5.68 -23.76
C THR A 628 32.68 -6.40 -24.97
N ALA A 629 32.36 -7.68 -24.83
CA ALA A 629 31.75 -8.49 -25.87
C ALA A 629 30.83 -9.51 -25.18
N GLY A 630 29.52 -9.50 -25.47
CA GLY A 630 28.55 -10.30 -24.73
C GLY A 630 27.30 -10.70 -25.53
N ASP A 631 26.59 -11.69 -24.99
CA ASP A 631 25.42 -12.36 -25.61
C ASP A 631 24.05 -11.85 -25.12
N LEU A 632 24.01 -10.94 -24.12
CA LEU A 632 22.80 -10.64 -23.36
C LEU A 632 21.80 -9.73 -24.09
N TYR A 633 22.25 -8.63 -24.68
CA TYR A 633 21.40 -7.72 -25.45
C TYR A 633 21.55 -7.96 -26.95
N ARG A 634 20.42 -7.98 -27.67
CA ARG A 634 20.36 -7.98 -29.14
C ARG A 634 19.47 -6.84 -29.59
N ALA A 635 19.84 -6.20 -30.71
CA ALA A 635 19.03 -5.13 -31.28
C ALA A 635 17.59 -5.63 -31.55
N GLY A 636 16.61 -4.87 -31.05
CA GLY A 636 15.18 -5.25 -31.10
C GLY A 636 14.67 -5.98 -29.86
N ASP A 637 15.52 -6.29 -28.89
CA ASP A 637 15.06 -6.82 -27.60
C ASP A 637 14.26 -5.75 -26.83
N THR A 638 13.06 -6.12 -26.37
CA THR A 638 12.26 -5.33 -25.43
C THR A 638 12.37 -5.86 -24.00
N TRP A 639 12.96 -7.04 -23.81
CA TRP A 639 13.08 -7.70 -22.51
C TRP A 639 14.42 -8.38 -22.31
N TYR A 640 14.79 -8.52 -21.04
CA TYR A 640 16.04 -9.13 -20.60
C TYR A 640 16.08 -10.64 -20.93
N ARG A 641 17.04 -11.08 -21.75
CA ARG A 641 17.20 -12.48 -22.19
C ARG A 641 17.61 -13.45 -21.09
N ASP A 642 18.19 -12.93 -20.02
CA ASP A 642 18.57 -13.63 -18.80
C ASP A 642 17.47 -13.55 -17.71
N MET A 643 16.24 -13.21 -18.09
CA MET A 643 15.04 -13.28 -17.26
C MET A 643 14.03 -14.28 -17.83
N ARG A 644 13.06 -14.68 -17.01
CA ARG A 644 11.88 -15.43 -17.51
C ARG A 644 11.08 -14.56 -18.47
N SER A 645 10.46 -15.20 -19.45
CA SER A 645 9.63 -14.50 -20.45
C SER A 645 8.46 -13.75 -19.80
N PRO A 646 8.08 -12.57 -20.33
CA PRO A 646 6.89 -11.85 -19.89
C PRO A 646 5.64 -12.72 -19.88
N GLY A 647 4.82 -12.60 -18.84
CA GLY A 647 3.62 -13.42 -18.69
C GLY A 647 2.97 -13.35 -17.29
N PHE A 648 1.99 -14.19 -17.05
CA PHE A 648 1.24 -14.29 -15.80
C PHE A 648 0.66 -15.70 -15.66
N ALA A 649 0.74 -16.30 -14.46
CA ALA A 649 0.19 -17.63 -14.16
C ALA A 649 0.56 -18.72 -15.19
N ALA A 650 1.83 -18.76 -15.60
CA ALA A 650 2.38 -19.63 -16.65
C ALA A 650 1.85 -19.38 -18.08
N GLU A 651 0.99 -18.40 -18.30
CA GLU A 651 0.61 -17.92 -19.62
C GLU A 651 1.60 -16.83 -20.09
N PRO A 652 2.27 -16.99 -21.25
CA PRO A 652 3.14 -15.95 -21.79
C PRO A 652 2.32 -14.76 -22.31
N ALA A 653 2.85 -13.55 -22.16
CA ALA A 653 2.23 -12.36 -22.74
C ALA A 653 2.23 -12.47 -24.29
N PRO A 654 1.11 -12.16 -24.97
CA PRO A 654 0.94 -12.44 -26.38
C PRO A 654 1.73 -11.49 -27.29
N SER A 655 2.02 -10.27 -26.82
CA SER A 655 2.83 -9.28 -27.53
C SER A 655 3.56 -8.41 -26.53
N ALA A 656 4.70 -7.86 -26.96
CA ALA A 656 5.39 -6.84 -26.22
C ALA A 656 4.65 -5.50 -26.25
N ASP A 657 3.88 -5.18 -27.29
CA ASP A 657 3.26 -3.84 -27.45
C ASP A 657 2.15 -3.54 -26.43
N ASN A 658 1.48 -4.56 -25.90
CA ASN A 658 0.31 -4.41 -25.03
C ASN A 658 0.38 -5.29 -23.77
N SER A 659 1.58 -5.69 -23.34
CA SER A 659 1.75 -6.68 -22.27
C SER A 659 1.12 -6.24 -20.93
N VAL A 660 1.08 -4.94 -20.62
CA VAL A 660 0.46 -4.44 -19.38
C VAL A 660 -1.07 -4.41 -19.45
N GLN A 661 -1.66 -4.10 -20.62
CA GLN A 661 -3.11 -4.17 -20.86
C GLN A 661 -3.59 -5.62 -20.79
N TRP A 662 -2.86 -6.52 -21.44
CA TRP A 662 -3.09 -7.95 -21.32
C TRP A 662 -2.98 -8.44 -19.87
N LEU A 663 -1.98 -7.97 -19.12
CA LEU A 663 -1.84 -8.31 -17.70
C LEU A 663 -3.06 -7.83 -16.90
N ALA A 664 -3.52 -6.59 -17.13
CA ALA A 664 -4.71 -6.06 -16.47
C ALA A 664 -5.93 -6.97 -16.70
N ASP A 665 -6.18 -7.37 -17.95
CA ASP A 665 -7.27 -8.30 -18.31
C ASP A 665 -7.14 -9.65 -17.58
N ARG A 666 -5.92 -10.18 -17.46
CA ARG A 666 -5.69 -11.44 -16.73
C ARG A 666 -5.92 -11.30 -15.23
N ILE A 667 -5.50 -10.18 -14.65
CA ILE A 667 -5.69 -9.93 -13.21
C ILE A 667 -7.18 -9.83 -12.90
N VAL A 668 -7.96 -9.04 -13.63
CA VAL A 668 -9.39 -8.86 -13.33
C VAL A 668 -10.22 -10.12 -13.58
N ALA A 669 -9.75 -11.00 -14.47
CA ALA A 669 -10.33 -12.32 -14.69
C ALA A 669 -9.95 -13.37 -13.62
N ASP A 670 -8.93 -13.11 -12.81
CA ASP A 670 -8.48 -14.00 -11.74
C ASP A 670 -9.40 -13.88 -10.51
N ASP A 671 -9.80 -15.01 -9.94
CA ASP A 671 -10.65 -15.08 -8.75
C ASP A 671 -10.07 -14.29 -7.56
N ARG A 672 -8.73 -14.20 -7.47
CA ARG A 672 -8.03 -13.48 -6.40
C ARG A 672 -8.23 -11.97 -6.49
N PHE A 673 -8.60 -11.39 -7.63
CA PHE A 673 -8.84 -9.95 -7.76
C PHE A 673 -9.97 -9.48 -6.84
N ALA A 674 -11.05 -10.26 -6.73
CA ALA A 674 -12.15 -9.93 -5.83
C ALA A 674 -11.72 -10.02 -4.36
N GLU A 675 -10.91 -11.02 -3.98
CA GLU A 675 -10.36 -11.12 -2.62
C GLU A 675 -9.37 -10.00 -2.31
N ALA A 676 -8.55 -9.62 -3.29
CA ALA A 676 -7.63 -8.49 -3.18
C ALA A 676 -8.39 -7.19 -2.94
N ALA A 677 -9.50 -6.95 -3.64
CA ALA A 677 -10.34 -5.78 -3.40
C ALA A 677 -10.92 -5.76 -1.98
N VAL A 678 -11.40 -6.89 -1.45
CA VAL A 678 -11.86 -6.96 -0.05
C VAL A 678 -10.71 -6.63 0.91
N LYS A 679 -9.55 -7.26 0.74
CA LYS A 679 -8.35 -7.00 1.56
C LYS A 679 -7.89 -5.54 1.44
N PHE A 680 -7.98 -4.94 0.25
CA PHE A 680 -7.60 -3.55 -0.01
C PHE A 680 -8.40 -2.59 0.86
N TRP A 681 -9.72 -2.76 0.94
CA TRP A 681 -10.63 -1.89 1.70
C TRP A 681 -10.79 -2.29 3.18
N TRP A 682 -10.36 -3.49 3.57
CA TRP A 682 -10.52 -4.01 4.92
C TRP A 682 -9.95 -3.07 6.01
N PRO A 683 -8.73 -2.53 5.92
CA PRO A 683 -8.19 -1.62 6.94
C PRO A 683 -8.96 -0.31 7.09
N ALA A 684 -9.54 0.21 6.00
CA ALA A 684 -10.32 1.45 6.05
C ALA A 684 -11.61 1.29 6.87
N ILE A 685 -12.21 0.10 6.81
CA ILE A 685 -13.47 -0.25 7.50
C ILE A 685 -13.22 -0.85 8.89
N MET A 686 -12.32 -1.83 9.00
CA MET A 686 -12.09 -2.60 10.22
C MET A 686 -11.01 -1.98 11.12
N GLY A 687 -10.09 -1.18 10.56
CA GLY A 687 -9.02 -0.54 11.32
C GLY A 687 -7.72 -1.32 11.44
N ALA A 688 -7.69 -2.56 10.97
CA ALA A 688 -6.51 -3.42 10.94
C ALA A 688 -6.45 -4.16 9.59
N GLU A 689 -5.29 -4.75 9.25
CA GLU A 689 -5.16 -5.66 8.11
C GLU A 689 -5.94 -6.96 8.35
N VAL A 690 -6.24 -7.68 7.26
CA VAL A 690 -6.69 -9.07 7.38
C VAL A 690 -5.54 -9.89 8.00
N LEU A 691 -5.84 -10.60 9.09
CA LEU A 691 -4.84 -11.34 9.84
C LEU A 691 -4.27 -12.50 9.01
N PRO A 692 -2.94 -12.59 8.86
CA PRO A 692 -2.31 -13.80 8.35
C PRO A 692 -2.40 -14.92 9.41
N PRO A 693 -2.34 -16.19 9.00
CA PRO A 693 -2.16 -17.30 9.94
C PRO A 693 -0.90 -17.09 10.79
N PRO A 694 -0.94 -17.35 12.12
CA PRO A 694 0.23 -17.27 12.97
C PRO A 694 1.30 -18.29 12.56
N GLU A 695 2.57 -17.92 12.71
CA GLU A 695 3.71 -18.74 12.29
C GLU A 695 4.23 -19.69 13.40
N GLN A 696 4.11 -19.29 14.68
CA GLN A 696 4.66 -20.00 15.83
C GLN A 696 3.55 -20.69 16.63
N ALA A 697 3.52 -22.02 16.58
CA ALA A 697 2.48 -22.84 17.22
C ALA A 697 2.59 -22.92 18.76
N ASP A 698 3.71 -22.48 19.33
CA ASP A 698 3.98 -22.47 20.76
C ASP A 698 3.56 -21.17 21.47
N ASP A 699 3.08 -20.17 20.72
CA ASP A 699 2.54 -18.93 21.27
C ASP A 699 1.26 -19.20 22.10
N ALA A 700 1.14 -18.54 23.26
CA ALA A 700 0.05 -18.79 24.21
C ALA A 700 -1.35 -18.42 23.67
N ASP A 701 -1.40 -17.51 22.69
CA ASP A 701 -2.59 -17.01 22.00
C ASP A 701 -2.74 -17.57 20.58
N PHE A 702 -1.90 -18.56 20.20
CA PHE A 702 -1.88 -19.17 18.87
C PHE A 702 -3.26 -19.61 18.38
N ASP A 703 -4.01 -20.36 19.21
CA ASP A 703 -5.33 -20.87 18.84
C ASP A 703 -6.32 -19.74 18.53
N GLY A 704 -6.25 -18.63 19.28
CA GLY A 704 -7.12 -17.46 19.08
C GLY A 704 -6.77 -16.71 17.80
N HIS A 705 -5.48 -16.44 17.57
CA HIS A 705 -5.01 -15.80 16.34
C HIS A 705 -5.28 -16.64 15.09
N LEU A 706 -5.09 -17.96 15.20
CA LEU A 706 -5.39 -18.88 14.11
C LEU A 706 -6.88 -18.96 13.81
N LEU A 707 -7.73 -18.98 14.84
CA LEU A 707 -9.18 -18.94 14.67
C LEU A 707 -9.62 -17.63 14.00
N ALA A 708 -9.06 -16.49 14.41
CA ALA A 708 -9.33 -15.19 13.80
C ALA A 708 -8.91 -15.15 12.33
N ALA A 709 -7.67 -15.56 12.02
CA ALA A 709 -7.14 -15.56 10.65
C ALA A 709 -8.02 -16.42 9.73
N ASN A 710 -8.41 -17.62 10.17
CA ASN A 710 -9.30 -18.50 9.42
C ASN A 710 -10.71 -17.90 9.24
N ALA A 711 -11.28 -17.32 10.29
CA ALA A 711 -12.62 -16.72 10.23
C ALA A 711 -12.66 -15.45 9.36
N GLN A 712 -11.59 -14.64 9.37
CA GLN A 712 -11.45 -13.50 8.48
C GLN A 712 -11.25 -13.95 7.03
N ALA A 713 -10.45 -14.98 6.77
CA ALA A 713 -10.28 -15.54 5.43
C ALA A 713 -11.62 -16.04 4.85
N ASN A 714 -12.42 -16.75 5.65
CA ASN A 714 -13.77 -17.18 5.25
C ASN A 714 -14.66 -15.99 4.90
N GLU A 715 -14.61 -14.91 5.68
CA GLU A 715 -15.37 -13.70 5.39
C GLU A 715 -14.89 -12.99 4.13
N VAL A 716 -13.57 -12.92 3.91
CA VAL A 716 -12.97 -12.35 2.68
C VAL A 716 -13.46 -13.12 1.46
N THR A 717 -13.39 -14.45 1.48
CA THR A 717 -13.88 -15.28 0.37
C THR A 717 -15.40 -15.14 0.18
N ARG A 718 -16.19 -15.01 1.26
CA ARG A 718 -17.64 -14.75 1.18
C ARG A 718 -17.92 -13.41 0.51
N LEU A 719 -17.28 -12.34 0.98
CA LEU A 719 -17.42 -10.99 0.44
C LEU A 719 -16.96 -10.91 -1.02
N ALA A 720 -15.85 -11.56 -1.37
CA ALA A 720 -15.34 -11.62 -2.76
C ALA A 720 -16.35 -12.30 -3.71
N LYS A 721 -16.97 -13.40 -3.28
CA LYS A 721 -18.04 -14.07 -4.06
C LYS A 721 -19.25 -13.17 -4.26
N VAL A 722 -19.65 -12.42 -3.24
CA VAL A 722 -20.75 -11.44 -3.31
C VAL A 722 -20.38 -10.30 -4.24
N PHE A 723 -19.19 -9.72 -4.08
CA PHE A 723 -18.68 -8.63 -4.90
C PHE A 723 -18.64 -9.00 -6.38
N ARG A 724 -18.06 -10.15 -6.73
CA ARG A 724 -17.98 -10.63 -8.12
C ARG A 724 -19.34 -10.88 -8.76
N ARG A 725 -20.34 -11.32 -7.99
CA ARG A 725 -21.69 -11.63 -8.52
C ARG A 725 -22.63 -10.44 -8.51
N GLY A 726 -22.32 -9.41 -7.72
CA GLY A 726 -23.23 -8.34 -7.34
C GLY A 726 -24.02 -8.68 -6.08
N ALA A 727 -24.05 -7.74 -5.12
CA ALA A 727 -24.78 -7.93 -3.88
C ALA A 727 -26.28 -7.74 -4.09
N HIS A 728 -27.10 -8.66 -3.57
CA HIS A 728 -28.57 -8.53 -3.58
C HIS A 728 -29.21 -8.27 -4.97
N GLY A 729 -28.59 -8.75 -6.04
CA GLY A 729 -29.05 -8.53 -7.42
C GLY A 729 -28.60 -7.21 -8.04
N GLY A 730 -27.68 -6.49 -7.40
CA GLY A 730 -26.94 -5.37 -7.97
C GLY A 730 -25.87 -5.83 -8.98
N ASP A 731 -25.12 -4.87 -9.51
CA ASP A 731 -24.15 -5.12 -10.57
C ASP A 731 -22.87 -5.81 -10.03
N PRO A 732 -22.25 -6.71 -10.82
CA PRO A 732 -20.93 -7.27 -10.51
C PRO A 732 -19.89 -6.21 -10.25
N TYR A 733 -19.00 -6.47 -9.28
CA TYR A 733 -17.87 -5.62 -8.92
C TYR A 733 -18.26 -4.19 -8.52
N ASN A 734 -19.46 -3.98 -7.93
CA ASN A 734 -19.84 -2.67 -7.39
C ASN A 734 -19.18 -2.40 -6.02
N LEU A 735 -18.31 -1.39 -5.94
CA LEU A 735 -17.57 -1.10 -4.70
C LEU A 735 -18.48 -0.65 -3.55
N LYS A 736 -19.46 0.23 -3.83
CA LYS A 736 -20.38 0.73 -2.81
C LYS A 736 -21.13 -0.42 -2.12
N ASP A 737 -21.57 -1.40 -2.90
CA ASP A 737 -22.22 -2.60 -2.36
C ASP A 737 -21.27 -3.47 -1.52
N LEU A 738 -20.00 -3.63 -1.94
CA LEU A 738 -18.99 -4.31 -1.11
C LEU A 738 -18.80 -3.59 0.23
N LEU A 739 -18.64 -2.27 0.23
CA LEU A 739 -18.47 -1.48 1.44
C LEU A 739 -19.68 -1.59 2.38
N VAL A 740 -20.91 -1.62 1.84
CA VAL A 740 -22.13 -1.90 2.61
C VAL A 740 -22.06 -3.28 3.25
N GLU A 741 -21.69 -4.33 2.49
CA GLU A 741 -21.61 -5.69 2.99
C GLU A 741 -20.53 -5.88 4.06
N MET A 742 -19.43 -5.13 3.97
CA MET A 742 -18.40 -5.09 5.02
C MET A 742 -18.92 -4.45 6.31
N VAL A 743 -19.66 -3.35 6.23
CA VAL A 743 -20.23 -2.66 7.41
C VAL A 743 -21.36 -3.46 8.08
N VAL A 744 -22.14 -4.22 7.33
CA VAL A 744 -23.20 -5.08 7.92
C VAL A 744 -22.68 -6.42 8.45
N SER A 745 -21.41 -6.74 8.20
CA SER A 745 -20.76 -7.98 8.66
C SER A 745 -20.74 -8.09 10.19
N LYS A 746 -20.60 -9.33 10.68
CA LYS A 746 -20.40 -9.58 12.12
C LYS A 746 -19.09 -8.95 12.61
N TRP A 747 -18.05 -8.94 11.77
CA TRP A 747 -16.76 -8.34 12.08
C TRP A 747 -16.88 -6.85 12.39
N PHE A 748 -17.59 -6.07 11.59
CA PHE A 748 -17.78 -4.63 11.89
C PHE A 748 -18.76 -4.39 13.03
N ARG A 749 -19.81 -5.22 13.14
CA ARG A 749 -20.91 -4.99 14.10
C ARG A 749 -20.71 -5.60 15.47
N THR A 750 -19.63 -6.32 15.74
CA THR A 750 -19.39 -6.87 17.09
C THR A 750 -19.28 -5.73 18.11
N ALA A 751 -20.12 -5.75 19.16
CA ALA A 751 -20.15 -4.71 20.19
C ALA A 751 -19.73 -5.21 21.58
N ALA A 752 -19.96 -6.49 21.88
CA ALA A 752 -19.44 -7.16 23.06
C ALA A 752 -19.39 -8.68 22.86
N VAL A 753 -18.52 -9.34 23.61
CA VAL A 753 -18.46 -10.79 23.77
C VAL A 753 -19.08 -11.11 25.13
N ASP A 754 -20.15 -11.91 25.15
CA ASP A 754 -20.93 -12.19 26.36
C ASP A 754 -20.50 -13.51 27.04
N ASP A 755 -19.28 -14.00 26.77
CA ASP A 755 -18.67 -15.15 27.44
C ASP A 755 -17.18 -14.94 27.79
N ASP A 756 -16.66 -15.87 28.59
CA ASP A 756 -15.34 -15.82 29.21
C ASP A 756 -14.32 -16.68 28.44
N ASN A 757 -14.62 -17.11 27.20
CA ASN A 757 -13.75 -18.04 26.48
C ASN A 757 -12.46 -17.34 26.01
N PRO A 758 -11.28 -17.75 26.51
CA PRO A 758 -10.03 -17.02 26.24
C PRO A 758 -9.62 -17.07 24.76
N VAL A 759 -9.90 -18.17 24.06
CA VAL A 759 -9.60 -18.31 22.61
C VAL A 759 -10.48 -17.37 21.80
N ARG A 760 -11.78 -17.30 22.12
CA ARG A 760 -12.73 -16.37 21.48
C ARG A 760 -12.37 -14.91 21.77
N ALA A 761 -11.98 -14.60 22.99
CA ALA A 761 -11.59 -13.25 23.40
C ALA A 761 -10.39 -12.75 22.57
N VAL A 762 -9.36 -13.58 22.39
CA VAL A 762 -8.24 -13.29 21.48
C VAL A 762 -8.73 -13.20 20.04
N ALA A 763 -9.55 -14.15 19.57
CA ALA A 763 -9.97 -14.21 18.17
C ALA A 763 -10.83 -13.00 17.73
N LEU A 764 -11.53 -12.37 18.66
CA LEU A 764 -12.41 -11.21 18.43
C LEU A 764 -11.83 -9.90 19.00
N GLN A 765 -10.57 -9.88 19.40
CA GLN A 765 -9.93 -8.69 19.99
C GLN A 765 -10.07 -7.44 19.11
N ASP A 766 -9.93 -7.61 17.79
CA ASP A 766 -10.02 -6.53 16.81
C ASP A 766 -11.40 -6.43 16.11
N ALA A 767 -12.38 -7.20 16.58
CA ALA A 767 -13.74 -7.13 16.04
C ALA A 767 -14.48 -5.89 16.56
N GLY A 768 -15.38 -5.35 15.73
CA GLY A 768 -16.23 -4.19 16.02
C GLY A 768 -15.85 -2.92 15.29
N GLY A 769 -14.72 -2.90 14.57
CA GLY A 769 -14.27 -1.72 13.83
C GLY A 769 -13.97 -0.50 14.74
N ASN A 770 -13.78 -0.74 16.03
CA ASN A 770 -13.45 0.30 17.01
C ASN A 770 -11.99 0.71 16.82
N ARG A 771 -11.77 1.77 16.07
CA ARG A 771 -10.44 2.33 15.78
C ARG A 771 -10.40 3.80 16.09
N LEU A 772 -9.19 4.31 16.35
CA LEU A 772 -8.95 5.75 16.41
C LEU A 772 -9.36 6.37 15.07
N LEU A 773 -10.05 7.50 15.14
CA LEU A 773 -10.36 8.33 13.98
C LEU A 773 -9.04 8.83 13.38
N THR A 774 -8.94 8.85 12.05
CA THR A 774 -7.79 9.49 11.41
C THR A 774 -7.80 11.00 11.68
N PRO A 775 -6.67 11.71 11.52
CA PRO A 775 -6.64 13.17 11.67
C PRO A 775 -7.72 13.88 10.83
N GLU A 776 -7.96 13.40 9.62
CA GLU A 776 -8.96 13.91 8.69
C GLU A 776 -10.39 13.62 9.17
N GLU A 777 -10.65 12.40 9.67
CA GLU A 777 -11.96 12.01 10.22
C GLU A 777 -12.29 12.78 11.51
N LEU A 778 -11.31 12.98 12.41
CA LEU A 778 -11.48 13.78 13.62
C LEU A 778 -11.78 15.24 13.25
N ALA A 779 -11.02 15.82 12.32
CA ALA A 779 -11.25 17.19 11.85
C ALA A 779 -12.64 17.34 11.23
N SER A 780 -13.05 16.39 10.39
CA SER A 780 -14.35 16.42 9.72
C SER A 780 -15.51 16.22 10.70
N LYS A 781 -15.38 15.29 11.66
CA LYS A 781 -16.34 15.10 12.77
C LYS A 781 -16.51 16.39 13.57
N THR A 782 -15.41 17.02 13.98
CA THR A 782 -15.44 18.29 14.72
C THR A 782 -16.12 19.40 13.91
N LEU A 783 -15.76 19.57 12.63
CA LEU A 783 -16.35 20.58 11.77
C LEU A 783 -17.85 20.34 11.55
N SER A 784 -18.24 19.10 11.28
CA SER A 784 -19.65 18.70 11.11
C SER A 784 -20.46 19.02 12.36
N LEU A 785 -19.96 18.68 13.55
CA LEU A 785 -20.69 18.84 14.81
C LEU A 785 -20.77 20.29 15.26
N THR A 786 -19.70 21.06 15.05
CA THR A 786 -19.52 22.36 15.72
C THR A 786 -19.54 23.55 14.77
N GLY A 787 -19.29 23.34 13.47
CA GLY A 787 -19.07 24.43 12.52
C GLY A 787 -17.75 25.19 12.74
N VAL A 788 -16.79 24.59 13.45
CA VAL A 788 -15.48 25.16 13.77
C VAL A 788 -14.39 24.17 13.35
N GLN A 789 -13.29 24.67 12.76
CA GLN A 789 -12.16 23.84 12.32
C GLN A 789 -10.86 24.25 13.00
N TRP A 790 -10.23 23.32 13.72
CA TRP A 790 -9.03 23.60 14.51
C TRP A 790 -7.83 23.98 13.64
N GLY A 791 -7.19 25.12 13.94
CA GLY A 791 -5.96 25.54 13.27
C GLY A 791 -6.15 25.93 11.80
N ARG A 792 -7.38 26.21 11.37
CA ARG A 792 -7.65 26.61 9.99
C ARG A 792 -6.85 27.86 9.62
N ARG A 793 -6.26 27.85 8.43
CA ARG A 793 -5.53 28.99 7.86
C ARG A 793 -6.23 29.45 6.58
N ASP A 794 -6.57 30.73 6.50
CA ASP A 794 -7.01 31.34 5.26
C ASP A 794 -5.77 31.59 4.38
N THR A 795 -5.52 30.68 3.44
CA THR A 795 -4.53 30.89 2.41
C THR A 795 -5.24 31.01 1.08
N GLN A 796 -5.55 32.24 0.66
CA GLN A 796 -5.83 32.59 -0.75
C GLN A 796 -4.72 32.14 -1.75
N ARG A 797 -3.70 31.41 -1.29
CA ARG A 797 -2.52 30.95 -2.05
C ARG A 797 -2.37 29.43 -2.13
N SER A 798 -3.15 28.63 -1.40
CA SER A 798 -3.05 27.16 -1.45
C SER A 798 -4.24 26.60 -2.21
N LEU A 799 -4.13 26.53 -3.54
CA LEU A 799 -5.19 25.97 -4.39
C LEU A 799 -5.40 24.46 -4.15
N MET A 800 -4.39 23.75 -3.63
CA MET A 800 -4.40 22.28 -3.45
C MET A 800 -4.94 21.80 -2.09
N SER A 801 -5.11 22.69 -1.10
CA SER A 801 -5.60 22.28 0.21
C SER A 801 -6.11 23.45 1.04
N ARG A 802 -7.09 23.16 1.90
CA ARG A 802 -7.51 24.02 3.00
C ARG A 802 -6.84 23.56 4.29
N PRO A 803 -5.61 24.02 4.58
CA PRO A 803 -4.85 23.53 5.71
C PRO A 803 -5.55 23.79 7.05
N HIS A 804 -5.48 22.78 7.92
CA HIS A 804 -5.89 22.83 9.31
C HIS A 804 -4.88 22.09 10.19
N ALA A 805 -4.98 22.23 11.51
CA ALA A 805 -4.03 21.67 12.48
C ALA A 805 -3.78 20.17 12.26
N LEU A 806 -4.86 19.41 12.07
CA LEU A 806 -4.82 17.96 11.82
C LEU A 806 -4.43 17.54 10.39
N SER A 807 -4.27 18.47 9.45
CA SER A 807 -3.69 18.21 8.12
C SER A 807 -2.27 18.76 7.97
N MET A 808 -1.73 19.41 9.00
CA MET A 808 -0.42 20.05 9.00
C MET A 808 0.39 19.64 10.23
N GLU A 809 0.44 20.49 11.27
CA GLU A 809 1.36 20.38 12.40
C GLU A 809 1.17 19.07 13.17
N TYR A 810 -0.07 18.60 13.23
CA TYR A 810 -0.44 17.43 14.00
C TYR A 810 -0.83 16.23 13.14
N ALA A 811 -0.76 16.32 11.82
CA ALA A 811 -1.17 15.23 10.93
C ALA A 811 -0.44 13.92 11.27
N ILE A 812 0.89 13.96 11.27
CA ILE A 812 1.72 12.81 11.66
C ILE A 812 1.60 12.50 13.16
N LEU A 813 1.61 13.51 14.02
CA LEU A 813 1.58 13.33 15.48
C LEU A 813 0.28 12.65 15.99
N TYR A 814 -0.80 12.74 15.23
CA TYR A 814 -2.08 12.09 15.53
C TYR A 814 -2.33 10.79 14.76
N GLY A 815 -1.36 10.30 13.97
CA GLY A 815 -1.45 9.01 13.27
C GLY A 815 -1.78 9.08 11.77
N GLY A 816 -1.64 10.24 11.14
CA GLY A 816 -1.63 10.39 9.68
C GLY A 816 -0.34 9.85 9.04
N ILE A 817 -0.30 9.85 7.70
CA ILE A 817 0.82 9.35 6.89
C ILE A 817 1.32 10.42 5.92
N ASP A 818 2.60 10.37 5.55
CA ASP A 818 3.20 11.20 4.49
C ASP A 818 3.42 10.44 3.19
N SER A 819 3.10 9.14 3.18
CA SER A 819 3.30 8.21 2.06
C SER A 819 4.77 8.03 1.64
N ASP A 820 5.71 8.54 2.42
CA ASP A 820 7.16 8.46 2.19
C ASP A 820 7.87 7.71 3.32
N GLY A 821 8.08 8.37 4.47
CA GLY A 821 8.73 7.81 5.64
C GLY A 821 7.76 7.15 6.61
N ILE A 822 6.51 7.62 6.62
CA ILE A 822 5.42 7.09 7.43
C ILE A 822 4.34 6.64 6.46
N ILE A 823 4.21 5.33 6.32
CA ILE A 823 3.37 4.67 5.30
C ILE A 823 2.19 3.91 5.91
N GLU A 824 2.11 3.81 7.24
CA GLU A 824 1.05 3.14 7.97
C GLU A 824 0.43 4.09 8.99
N ARG A 825 -0.89 4.04 9.13
CA ARG A 825 -1.60 4.89 10.10
C ARG A 825 -1.43 4.35 11.51
N GLY A 826 -1.14 5.26 12.44
CA GLY A 826 -1.22 4.95 13.88
C GLY A 826 -2.68 4.83 14.30
N ARG A 827 -3.15 3.62 14.55
CA ARG A 827 -4.55 3.33 14.94
C ARG A 827 -4.75 3.15 16.44
N GLU A 828 -3.65 2.97 17.18
CA GLU A 828 -3.65 2.87 18.64
C GLU A 828 -3.22 4.20 19.27
N LEU A 829 -3.95 4.65 20.29
CA LEU A 829 -3.68 5.92 20.93
C LEU A 829 -2.38 5.87 21.76
N THR A 830 -1.35 6.57 21.28
CA THR A 830 -0.10 6.78 22.02
C THR A 830 -0.17 7.98 22.97
N SER A 831 0.82 8.14 23.85
CA SER A 831 0.91 9.32 24.73
C SER A 831 1.04 10.63 23.95
N VAL A 832 1.72 10.62 22.80
CA VAL A 832 1.86 11.78 21.90
C VAL A 832 0.50 12.12 21.27
N MET A 833 -0.21 11.12 20.74
CA MET A 833 -1.55 11.31 20.17
C MET A 833 -2.56 11.80 21.19
N LEU A 834 -2.48 11.31 22.44
CA LEU A 834 -3.30 11.82 23.55
C LEU A 834 -3.01 13.31 23.81
N GLY A 835 -1.76 13.73 23.75
CA GLY A 835 -1.38 15.15 23.85
C GLY A 835 -2.01 16.00 22.74
N VAL A 836 -2.06 15.48 21.51
CA VAL A 836 -2.75 16.16 20.40
C VAL A 836 -4.26 16.22 20.64
N ALA A 837 -4.89 15.13 21.07
CA ALA A 837 -6.32 15.11 21.39
C ALA A 837 -6.67 16.11 22.51
N GLN A 838 -5.80 16.25 23.51
CA GLN A 838 -5.93 17.25 24.57
C GLN A 838 -5.83 18.68 24.02
N ALA A 839 -4.83 18.97 23.18
CA ALA A 839 -4.68 20.27 22.54
C ALA A 839 -5.89 20.62 21.66
N HIS A 840 -6.33 19.66 20.82
CA HIS A 840 -7.54 19.79 20.01
C HIS A 840 -8.74 20.17 20.87
N ALA A 841 -9.06 19.38 21.89
CA ALA A 841 -10.21 19.61 22.75
C ALA A 841 -10.14 20.94 23.51
N ALA A 842 -8.96 21.30 24.04
CA ALA A 842 -8.77 22.53 24.79
C ALA A 842 -8.93 23.78 23.89
N GLU A 843 -8.39 23.74 22.67
CA GLU A 843 -8.39 24.90 21.77
C GLU A 843 -9.72 25.07 21.01
N ILE A 844 -10.48 24.01 20.75
CA ILE A 844 -11.76 24.12 20.03
C ILE A 844 -12.95 24.42 20.94
N ALA A 845 -12.92 23.99 22.21
CA ALA A 845 -14.10 24.10 23.06
C ALA A 845 -14.53 25.55 23.27
N CYS A 846 -13.57 26.47 23.44
CA CYS A 846 -13.86 27.88 23.59
C CYS A 846 -14.53 28.50 22.36
N PRO A 847 -13.95 28.43 21.15
CA PRO A 847 -14.56 29.02 19.96
C PRO A 847 -15.95 28.44 19.66
N VAL A 848 -16.19 27.16 19.94
CA VAL A 848 -17.51 26.55 19.78
C VAL A 848 -18.53 27.17 20.74
N VAL A 849 -18.23 27.23 22.03
CA VAL A 849 -19.15 27.79 23.05
C VAL A 849 -19.41 29.28 22.80
N LEU A 850 -18.37 30.03 22.41
CA LEU A 850 -18.48 31.43 22.02
C LEU A 850 -19.42 31.61 20.82
N ARG A 851 -19.18 30.83 19.75
CA ARG A 851 -19.97 30.88 18.53
C ARG A 851 -21.43 30.60 18.82
N GLU A 852 -21.70 29.56 19.59
CA GLU A 852 -23.07 29.17 19.85
C GLU A 852 -23.79 30.12 20.81
N PHE A 853 -23.23 30.46 21.98
CA PHE A 853 -23.97 31.29 22.94
C PHE A 853 -24.01 32.78 22.60
N TYR A 854 -22.99 33.31 21.92
CA TYR A 854 -22.84 34.76 21.76
C TYR A 854 -22.94 35.25 20.32
N LEU A 855 -22.60 34.43 19.32
CA LEU A 855 -22.60 34.85 17.91
C LEU A 855 -23.84 34.37 17.14
N LEU A 856 -24.40 33.21 17.50
CA LEU A 856 -25.53 32.61 16.80
C LEU A 856 -26.85 32.76 17.58
N PRO A 857 -27.97 33.01 16.87
CA PRO A 857 -29.30 32.83 17.46
C PRO A 857 -29.54 31.35 17.78
N ASP A 858 -30.47 31.08 18.71
CA ASP A 858 -30.67 29.74 19.28
C ASP A 858 -30.99 28.66 18.25
N ASP A 859 -31.77 29.00 17.21
CA ASP A 859 -32.16 28.12 16.12
C ASP A 859 -31.03 27.81 15.12
N ALA A 860 -29.95 28.59 15.12
CA ALA A 860 -28.76 28.37 14.30
C ALA A 860 -27.64 27.60 15.05
N ARG A 861 -27.81 27.33 16.35
CA ARG A 861 -26.82 26.60 17.17
C ARG A 861 -26.82 25.10 16.84
N ARG A 862 -25.65 24.46 16.82
CA ARG A 862 -25.53 23.03 16.49
C ARG A 862 -25.56 22.13 17.72
N LEU A 863 -24.93 22.53 18.82
CA LEU A 863 -24.83 21.73 20.05
C LEU A 863 -25.76 22.25 21.16
N PHE A 864 -25.83 23.56 21.36
CA PHE A 864 -26.46 24.23 22.50
C PHE A 864 -27.82 24.89 22.17
N ALA A 865 -28.45 24.55 21.05
CA ALA A 865 -29.83 24.99 20.77
C ALA A 865 -30.80 24.60 21.90
N GLY A 866 -31.64 25.50 22.38
CA GLY A 866 -32.62 25.24 23.44
C GLY A 866 -32.07 25.27 24.87
N ILE A 867 -30.82 25.69 25.08
CA ILE A 867 -30.28 26.06 26.40
C ILE A 867 -29.60 27.43 26.32
N ASP A 868 -29.76 28.26 27.35
CA ASP A 868 -29.17 29.60 27.39
C ASP A 868 -28.04 29.69 28.43
N LYS A 869 -27.12 30.65 28.22
CA LYS A 869 -26.06 31.02 29.17
C LYS A 869 -26.58 31.61 30.49
N SER A 870 -27.89 31.70 30.72
CA SER A 870 -28.50 32.00 32.02
C SER A 870 -28.98 30.76 32.78
N VAL A 871 -28.99 29.57 32.16
CA VAL A 871 -29.49 28.33 32.78
C VAL A 871 -28.41 27.67 33.61
N THR A 872 -28.49 27.82 34.93
CA THR A 872 -27.51 27.26 35.89
C THR A 872 -28.10 26.07 36.66
N PRO A 873 -27.27 25.22 37.31
CA PRO A 873 -27.77 24.17 38.20
C PRO A 873 -28.67 24.70 39.34
N GLY A 874 -28.49 25.96 39.75
CA GLY A 874 -29.30 26.61 40.79
C GLY A 874 -30.53 27.37 40.28
N SER A 875 -30.75 27.45 38.97
CA SER A 875 -31.91 28.11 38.37
C SER A 875 -33.16 27.23 38.41
N ASP A 876 -34.35 27.83 38.31
CA ASP A 876 -35.63 27.09 38.28
C ASP A 876 -35.64 26.07 37.13
N ASN A 877 -35.82 24.78 37.44
CA ASN A 877 -35.71 23.65 36.50
C ASN A 877 -34.34 23.53 35.78
N GLY A 878 -33.29 24.17 36.29
CA GLY A 878 -31.96 24.19 35.69
C GLY A 878 -31.34 22.81 35.54
N GLU A 879 -31.39 21.98 36.60
CA GLU A 879 -30.91 20.59 36.55
C GLU A 879 -31.59 19.80 35.42
N VAL A 880 -32.92 19.89 35.32
CA VAL A 880 -33.70 19.15 34.31
C VAL A 880 -33.33 19.61 32.90
N ALA A 881 -33.19 20.92 32.69
CA ALA A 881 -32.80 21.49 31.40
C ALA A 881 -31.37 21.06 31.01
N ILE A 882 -30.42 21.11 31.94
CA ILE A 882 -29.03 20.72 31.72
C ILE A 882 -28.95 19.22 31.43
N ARG A 883 -29.59 18.35 32.22
CA ARG A 883 -29.59 16.90 31.99
C ARG A 883 -30.18 16.54 30.62
N ARG A 884 -31.24 17.22 30.18
CA ARG A 884 -31.79 17.04 28.83
C ARG A 884 -30.76 17.44 27.76
N LYS A 885 -30.08 18.57 27.93
CA LYS A 885 -29.01 18.98 27.01
C LYS A 885 -27.85 17.97 27.00
N LEU A 886 -27.46 17.42 28.14
CA LEU A 886 -26.44 16.38 28.22
C LEU A 886 -26.85 15.11 27.48
N VAL A 887 -28.11 14.68 27.56
CA VAL A 887 -28.62 13.56 26.75
C VAL A 887 -28.41 13.81 25.25
N GLU A 888 -28.76 15.02 24.78
CA GLU A 888 -28.57 15.39 23.37
C GLU A 888 -27.07 15.42 22.98
N LEU A 889 -26.20 15.96 23.83
CA LEU A 889 -24.77 16.01 23.57
C LEU A 889 -24.13 14.62 23.53
N HIS A 890 -24.49 13.73 24.45
CA HIS A 890 -24.04 12.34 24.42
C HIS A 890 -24.48 11.64 23.11
N GLN A 891 -25.72 11.85 22.68
CA GLN A 891 -26.21 11.30 21.41
C GLN A 891 -25.47 11.87 20.19
N LYS A 892 -25.18 13.17 20.17
CA LYS A 892 -24.50 13.84 19.04
C LYS A 892 -23.00 13.54 18.98
N LEU A 893 -22.30 13.58 20.11
CA LEU A 893 -20.84 13.44 20.16
C LEU A 893 -20.39 11.97 20.15
N PHE A 894 -21.16 11.07 20.77
CA PHE A 894 -20.77 9.66 20.97
C PHE A 894 -21.68 8.67 20.24
N GLY A 895 -22.78 9.10 19.63
CA GLY A 895 -23.71 8.21 18.93
C GLY A 895 -24.53 7.27 19.83
N GLU A 896 -24.44 7.42 21.15
CA GLU A 896 -25.04 6.50 22.13
C GLU A 896 -26.47 6.89 22.53
N ARG A 897 -27.30 5.90 22.90
CA ARG A 897 -28.65 6.15 23.45
C ARG A 897 -28.61 6.18 24.97
N VAL A 898 -28.66 7.39 25.52
CA VAL A 898 -28.76 7.65 26.97
C VAL A 898 -30.08 8.33 27.34
N THR A 899 -30.42 8.29 28.63
CA THR A 899 -31.55 8.99 29.25
C THR A 899 -31.04 9.97 30.31
N SER A 900 -31.89 10.86 30.82
CA SER A 900 -31.50 11.80 31.88
C SER A 900 -31.07 11.13 33.20
N GLN A 901 -31.39 9.84 33.35
CA GLN A 901 -31.06 8.99 34.50
C GLN A 901 -29.92 8.00 34.21
N SER A 902 -29.39 7.99 32.98
CA SER A 902 -28.22 7.18 32.65
C SER A 902 -27.02 7.59 33.51
N GLU A 903 -26.17 6.62 33.83
CA GLU A 903 -25.00 6.85 34.69
C GLU A 903 -24.03 7.83 34.02
N GLU A 904 -23.87 7.72 32.70
CA GLU A 904 -23.04 8.58 31.86
C GLU A 904 -23.48 10.06 31.98
N VAL A 905 -24.79 10.32 31.86
CA VAL A 905 -25.35 11.66 31.97
C VAL A 905 -25.22 12.19 33.40
N SER A 906 -25.39 11.33 34.40
CA SER A 906 -25.24 11.71 35.80
C SER A 906 -23.80 12.10 36.13
N ARG A 907 -22.81 11.33 35.66
CA ARG A 907 -21.37 11.65 35.81
C ARG A 907 -21.02 12.97 35.13
N THR A 908 -21.50 13.21 33.91
CA THR A 908 -21.25 14.47 33.20
C THR A 908 -21.92 15.67 33.90
N TYR A 909 -23.13 15.48 34.45
CA TYR A 909 -23.82 16.51 35.22
C TYR A 909 -23.10 16.86 36.52
N GLU A 910 -22.66 15.85 37.28
CA GLU A 910 -21.88 16.04 38.50
C GLU A 910 -20.57 16.79 38.21
N PHE A 911 -19.87 16.41 37.13
CA PHE A 911 -18.68 17.14 36.67
C PHE A 911 -18.99 18.60 36.32
N LEU A 912 -20.08 18.86 35.61
CA LEU A 912 -20.53 20.22 35.28
C LEU A 912 -20.79 21.05 36.53
N VAL A 913 -21.49 20.50 37.53
CA VAL A 913 -21.77 21.18 38.81
C VAL A 913 -20.47 21.51 39.56
N ASP A 914 -19.52 20.58 39.59
CA ASP A 914 -18.22 20.78 40.22
C ASP A 914 -17.42 21.90 39.55
N VAL A 915 -17.36 21.91 38.21
CA VAL A 915 -16.69 22.98 37.44
C VAL A 915 -17.39 24.32 37.66
N TRP A 916 -18.72 24.33 37.62
CA TRP A 916 -19.53 25.54 37.82
C TRP A 916 -19.29 26.15 39.20
N ASN A 917 -19.26 25.32 40.25
CA ASN A 917 -18.97 25.75 41.62
C ASN A 917 -17.59 26.42 41.73
N ARG A 918 -16.56 25.86 41.07
CA ARG A 918 -15.21 26.45 41.05
C ARG A 918 -15.16 27.77 40.26
N LYS A 919 -15.87 27.85 39.14
CA LYS A 919 -15.83 29.03 38.25
C LYS A 919 -16.61 30.22 38.82
N ARG A 920 -17.75 29.99 39.47
CA ARG A 920 -18.57 31.05 40.10
C ARG A 920 -17.95 31.64 41.37
N GLU A 921 -17.00 30.93 41.99
CA GLU A 921 -16.20 31.45 43.10
C GLU A 921 -15.12 32.46 42.62
N SER A 922 -14.89 32.55 41.30
CA SER A 922 -13.97 33.54 40.72
C SER A 922 -14.60 34.93 40.67
N THR A 923 -13.79 35.99 40.75
CA THR A 923 -14.25 37.40 40.67
C THR A 923 -14.64 37.84 39.26
N TRP A 924 -14.64 36.92 38.29
CA TRP A 924 -14.76 37.24 36.88
C TRP A 924 -16.20 37.07 36.38
N SER A 925 -16.69 38.07 35.65
CA SER A 925 -18.08 38.15 35.17
C SER A 925 -18.23 38.21 33.64
N ARG A 926 -17.12 38.03 32.92
CA ARG A 926 -17.09 37.98 31.44
C ARG A 926 -16.65 36.60 30.96
N PHE A 927 -17.03 36.25 29.73
CA PHE A 927 -16.64 35.00 29.09
C PHE A 927 -15.13 34.92 28.82
N PHE A 928 -14.48 36.04 28.46
CA PHE A 928 -13.04 36.10 28.22
C PHE A 928 -12.24 36.63 29.43
N ASP A 929 -11.27 35.82 29.88
CA ASP A 929 -9.96 36.19 30.45
C ASP A 929 -9.12 34.94 30.79
N GLY A 930 -7.80 35.05 30.62
CA GLY A 930 -6.80 34.29 31.36
C GLY A 930 -6.68 32.80 31.05
N SER A 931 -6.00 32.48 29.95
CA SER A 931 -5.50 31.16 29.49
C SER A 931 -6.45 30.21 28.74
N GLU A 932 -7.77 30.31 28.88
CA GLU A 932 -8.70 29.30 28.31
C GLU A 932 -9.32 29.68 26.96
N CYS A 933 -9.40 30.97 26.65
CA CYS A 933 -10.02 31.51 25.45
C CYS A 933 -9.18 32.68 24.92
N ARG A 934 -8.59 32.55 23.72
CA ARG A 934 -7.67 33.54 23.15
C ARG A 934 -8.17 33.99 21.78
N TRP A 935 -9.10 34.94 21.76
CA TRP A 935 -9.75 35.40 20.52
C TRP A 935 -8.78 35.73 19.37
N SER A 936 -7.63 36.34 19.64
CA SER A 936 -6.65 36.68 18.59
C SER A 936 -6.16 35.46 17.79
N SER A 937 -6.17 34.26 18.39
CA SER A 937 -5.89 33.01 17.70
C SER A 937 -7.16 32.30 17.27
N ASP A 938 -8.18 32.28 18.13
CA ASP A 938 -9.39 31.45 17.99
C ASP A 938 -10.33 31.96 16.89
N ALA A 939 -10.29 33.27 16.60
CA ALA A 939 -11.04 33.87 15.49
C ALA A 939 -10.71 33.22 14.14
N ARG A 940 -9.51 32.66 13.99
CA ARG A 940 -9.05 31.99 12.77
C ARG A 940 -9.74 30.64 12.52
N TYR A 941 -10.50 30.12 13.50
CA TYR A 941 -11.19 28.84 13.37
C TYR A 941 -12.61 28.96 12.77
N PHE A 942 -13.02 30.18 12.41
CA PHE A 942 -14.32 30.48 11.80
C PHE A 942 -14.19 30.96 10.35
N ASP A 943 -15.13 30.57 9.49
CA ASP A 943 -15.13 30.88 8.05
C ASP A 943 -15.85 32.18 7.69
N ASP A 944 -16.75 32.61 8.55
CA ASP A 944 -17.87 33.49 8.21
C ASP A 944 -18.03 34.67 9.17
N ILE A 945 -17.03 34.91 10.03
CA ILE A 945 -17.10 35.94 11.07
C ILE A 945 -16.20 37.13 10.71
N PRO A 946 -16.73 38.35 10.59
CA PRO A 946 -15.93 39.56 10.39
C PRO A 946 -14.93 39.79 11.53
N ASP A 947 -13.73 40.28 11.23
CA ASP A 947 -12.64 40.55 12.20
C ASP A 947 -13.05 41.42 13.41
N ASN A 948 -14.13 42.21 13.28
CA ASN A 948 -14.64 43.12 14.32
C ASN A 948 -15.91 42.63 15.03
N ALA A 949 -16.39 41.42 14.77
CA ALA A 949 -17.66 40.91 15.28
C ALA A 949 -17.76 40.95 16.82
N LEU A 950 -16.65 40.76 17.55
CA LEU A 950 -16.65 40.80 19.02
C LEU A 950 -16.86 42.18 19.64
N ASN A 951 -16.49 43.26 18.94
CA ASN A 951 -16.51 44.60 19.53
C ASN A 951 -17.95 45.08 19.84
N ALA A 952 -18.95 44.40 19.29
CA ALA A 952 -20.37 44.71 19.47
C ALA A 952 -21.11 43.73 20.42
N LEU A 953 -20.45 42.68 20.92
CA LEU A 953 -21.12 41.60 21.67
C LEU A 953 -21.11 41.82 23.19
N ASP A 954 -22.25 41.53 23.83
CA ASP A 954 -22.31 41.40 25.28
C ASP A 954 -21.79 40.03 25.73
N LEU A 955 -20.51 40.01 26.07
CA LEU A 955 -19.78 38.83 26.52
C LEU A 955 -19.89 38.62 28.04
N SER A 956 -20.99 39.07 28.64
CA SER A 956 -21.33 38.81 30.04
C SER A 956 -21.53 37.31 30.29
N ASP A 957 -20.94 36.84 31.39
CA ASP A 957 -21.07 35.50 31.96
C ASP A 957 -21.00 35.56 33.51
N PRO A 958 -21.91 36.31 34.16
CA PRO A 958 -21.86 36.58 35.59
C PRO A 958 -22.05 35.32 36.45
N ASP A 959 -22.79 34.34 35.94
CA ASP A 959 -23.03 33.06 36.61
C ASP A 959 -22.01 31.97 36.22
N ALA A 960 -21.02 32.33 35.41
CA ALA A 960 -19.91 31.47 34.99
C ALA A 960 -20.30 30.19 34.22
N ILE A 961 -21.52 30.09 33.70
CA ILE A 961 -22.02 28.86 33.08
C ILE A 961 -21.50 28.68 31.66
N ALA A 962 -21.30 29.77 30.89
CA ALA A 962 -20.73 29.63 29.55
C ALA A 962 -19.28 29.13 29.64
N ARG A 963 -18.47 29.67 30.56
CA ARG A 963 -17.12 29.15 30.85
C ARG A 963 -17.13 27.72 31.40
N THR A 964 -18.18 27.33 32.13
CA THR A 964 -18.36 25.94 32.58
C THR A 964 -18.57 25.02 31.39
N TRP A 965 -19.45 25.40 30.45
CA TRP A 965 -19.68 24.62 29.23
C TRP A 965 -18.43 24.46 28.36
N THR A 966 -17.51 25.44 28.34
CA THR A 966 -16.21 25.29 27.67
C THR A 966 -15.41 24.11 28.24
N VAL A 967 -15.32 24.00 29.57
CA VAL A 967 -14.57 22.91 30.21
C VAL A 967 -15.29 21.56 30.05
N VAL A 968 -16.62 21.55 30.16
CA VAL A 968 -17.43 20.33 29.96
C VAL A 968 -17.30 19.83 28.52
N LEU A 969 -17.39 20.72 27.54
CA LEU A 969 -17.22 20.37 26.13
C LEU A 969 -15.79 19.85 25.87
N ALA A 970 -14.75 20.51 26.40
CA ALA A 970 -13.38 20.00 26.28
C ALA A 970 -13.23 18.59 26.87
N ALA A 971 -13.83 18.32 28.03
CA ALA A 971 -13.83 16.98 28.62
C ALA A 971 -14.54 15.94 27.75
N MET A 972 -15.69 16.29 27.14
CA MET A 972 -16.41 15.40 26.23
C MET A 972 -15.63 15.14 24.93
N LEU A 973 -14.91 16.14 24.40
CA LEU A 973 -14.08 16.00 23.20
C LEU A 973 -12.80 15.18 23.42
N MET A 974 -12.38 15.02 24.68
CA MET A 974 -11.29 14.12 25.08
C MET A 974 -11.77 12.71 25.42
N ASP A 975 -13.07 12.47 25.48
CA ASP A 975 -13.61 11.14 25.78
C ASP A 975 -13.19 10.15 24.68
N PRO A 976 -12.74 8.93 25.02
CA PRO A 976 -12.37 7.93 24.01
C PRO A 976 -13.44 7.69 22.96
N ARG A 977 -14.74 7.79 23.31
CA ARG A 977 -15.88 7.65 22.38
C ARG A 977 -16.01 8.80 21.39
N TYR A 978 -15.39 9.94 21.66
CA TYR A 978 -15.27 11.02 20.67
C TYR A 978 -14.16 10.73 19.65
N LEU A 979 -13.04 10.19 20.14
CA LEU A 979 -11.81 9.98 19.36
C LEU A 979 -11.84 8.69 18.54
N HIS A 980 -12.73 7.75 18.86
CA HIS A 980 -12.89 6.48 18.15
C HIS A 980 -14.22 6.44 17.40
N LEU A 981 -14.32 5.50 16.46
CA LEU A 981 -15.59 5.11 15.84
C LEU A 981 -16.57 4.53 16.85
#